data_AF-A0AAD6FXC6-F1
#
_entry.id   AF-A0AAD6FXC6-F1
#
_cell.length_a   1.000
_cell.length_b   1.000
_cell.length_c   1.000
_cell.angle_alpha   90.00
_cell.angle_beta   90.00
_cell.angle_gamma   90.00
#
_symmetry.space_group_name_H-M   'P 1'
#
loop_
_entity.id
_entity.type
_entity.pdbx_description
1 polymer ?
#
loop_
_entity_poly.entity_id
_entity_poly.type
_entity_poly.pdbx_seq_one_letter_code
_entity_poly.pdbx_strand_id
1 'polypeptide(L)'
;MPAEPDFDREDREDAPFLTPDSNAPSSAHDQQHNGQSKPTRPVPATAPASPSASKITFRLKLILFVMVLAVEIGFAFLEGPMVRVMESIACRQYYSETDPTKIPANGQVPEEMCKLAEIQAELAAVKGYHMFFDGLLSALMAFPYGLLADRRGRKSTLILGVPGFFLNSIITIAVLWFSDILPLRAVWLSSLAWLIGGGPVVAFAIIWTMMADVTSEEERAGLFFQFAIVSMGTDFVSSAVASWLMTMDPWAPLLIGFAIVNVGLLFIFILPETKHAIPAQNVEPSHVELSDLTVESDPKHAYRKPEEAGLYHDESDMDVDHDHDHDHEAHMTWSYPTQQHPSLWAKCRANYRFYMKPYLFILNRKPVLLLLTAFLVYRLSRGSSWFLTQYISTRYHWTLAQANMLVASRPTVSIPIFLWGLPYLKKYVLNPRRDSTDKDLWLARASILCLTLGTLGIGLSPSVATLIPSMIIQTSGSGFVFLTRSIITTLVERDETARLYTVIEIIQSVGNIVASLSITTVFQLGLRLGGFWIGLAWMMTSSLFCMVAAAIWFFRLPPSPQTPDNHFPLQPPRTLQWRSSPSFGIEASSGIAPFLPIPAEPLGLQAPLRLFLFCFRLPIFIFVTISYFLFLQWLPIGSLGKKAALWCILGVPSIWWIDLQVDGVRKGSLSKQQQARLPQPGSVIASSFTSPIDAVYLAAIFDPIFTASYPNTRQVERISLLQAILRAFAQPLTEPEPGTKLVDVSTLVEKYPYRPVVIFPECTTTNSRGVLPLSHSLLGVPSKTKIFPLSLRYTPVDVVTPLPGTYVSFLWTLLSRPTHCIRVRIAECIMIGRSAFDAPPARSTRKSTFSTNYLDTLDEDTATGDVTASEKALLDQVGESLARLGRVKRVGLGVEEKQDFVRMWSKTRRTW
;
A
#
# COMPACT_ATOMS: atom_id res chain seq x y z
N MET A 1 57.94 -2.72 7.82
CA MET A 1 57.75 -2.89 6.36
C MET A 1 56.27 -3.01 6.08
N PRO A 2 55.60 -1.94 5.62
CA PRO A 2 54.22 -2.01 5.15
C PRO A 2 54.03 -1.47 3.71
N ALA A 3 52.95 -1.91 3.06
CA ALA A 3 51.95 -1.09 2.32
C ALA A 3 51.45 -1.76 1.03
N GLU A 4 50.21 -2.26 1.08
CA GLU A 4 49.32 -2.44 -0.07
C GLU A 4 48.70 -1.09 -0.48
N PRO A 5 48.34 -0.86 -1.75
CA PRO A 5 47.72 0.40 -2.18
C PRO A 5 46.19 0.32 -2.26
N ASP A 6 45.56 1.36 -1.71
CA ASP A 6 44.14 1.73 -1.89
C ASP A 6 43.86 2.20 -3.33
N PHE A 7 42.70 1.79 -3.86
CA PHE A 7 42.12 2.29 -5.11
C PHE A 7 41.05 3.33 -4.78
N ASP A 8 41.37 4.61 -4.97
CA ASP A 8 40.43 5.72 -4.89
C ASP A 8 40.05 6.26 -6.28
N ARG A 9 38.82 6.79 -6.33
CA ARG A 9 38.08 7.34 -7.47
C ARG A 9 38.84 8.41 -8.24
N GLU A 10 38.88 8.27 -9.56
CA GLU A 10 39.16 9.37 -10.49
C GLU A 10 37.87 10.14 -10.84
N ASP A 11 37.83 11.39 -10.39
CA ASP A 11 37.06 12.48 -10.98
C ASP A 11 37.75 12.93 -12.29
N ARG A 12 36.96 13.29 -13.32
CA ARG A 12 37.47 13.98 -14.50
C ARG A 12 36.50 15.10 -14.91
N GLU A 13 36.88 16.32 -14.52
CA GLU A 13 36.39 17.59 -15.04
C GLU A 13 37.08 17.89 -16.39
N ASP A 14 36.36 18.57 -17.30
CA ASP A 14 36.94 19.36 -18.39
C ASP A 14 36.21 20.71 -18.45
N ALA A 15 36.86 21.76 -17.94
CA ALA A 15 36.66 23.15 -18.38
C ALA A 15 37.98 23.94 -18.15
N PRO A 16 38.46 24.75 -19.11
CA PRO A 16 39.78 25.36 -19.01
C PRO A 16 39.75 26.76 -18.34
N PHE A 17 40.63 26.89 -17.35
CA PHE A 17 41.46 28.03 -16.93
C PHE A 17 41.06 29.50 -17.22
N LEU A 18 41.00 30.30 -16.14
CA LEU A 18 41.88 31.47 -15.93
C LEU A 18 42.30 31.56 -14.44
N THR A 19 43.55 31.94 -14.20
CA THR A 19 44.36 31.82 -12.96
C THR A 19 44.18 32.98 -11.95
N PRO A 20 44.61 32.79 -10.68
CA PRO A 20 44.49 33.77 -9.60
C PRO A 20 45.78 34.59 -9.42
N ASP A 21 45.65 35.87 -9.06
CA ASP A 21 46.76 36.64 -8.50
C ASP A 21 46.48 37.01 -7.03
N SER A 22 47.43 36.58 -6.21
CA SER A 22 47.63 36.87 -4.80
C SER A 22 47.98 38.34 -4.54
N ASN A 23 47.49 38.91 -3.43
CA ASN A 23 48.28 39.72 -2.49
C ASN A 23 47.46 40.06 -1.23
N ALA A 24 47.89 39.51 -0.09
CA ALA A 24 47.65 40.06 1.25
C ALA A 24 48.59 41.29 1.44
N PRO A 25 48.54 42.14 2.51
CA PRO A 25 48.16 41.74 3.88
C PRO A 25 47.47 42.77 4.80
N SER A 26 46.93 42.23 5.90
CA SER A 26 46.93 42.75 7.28
C SER A 26 46.49 44.19 7.60
N SER A 27 45.49 44.32 8.49
CA SER A 27 45.68 44.91 9.82
C SER A 27 44.45 44.73 10.72
N ALA A 28 44.73 44.47 11.99
CA ALA A 28 43.79 44.37 13.09
C ALA A 28 43.36 45.77 13.59
N HIS A 29 42.16 45.88 14.17
CA HIS A 29 41.95 46.55 15.46
C HIS A 29 40.51 46.35 15.97
N ASP A 30 40.42 45.90 17.22
CA ASP A 30 39.24 45.92 18.09
C ASP A 30 38.69 47.33 18.31
N GLN A 31 37.36 47.48 18.39
CA GLN A 31 36.69 48.15 19.53
C GLN A 31 35.15 48.07 19.46
N GLN A 32 34.57 47.79 20.63
CA GLN A 32 33.15 47.80 20.98
C GLN A 32 32.47 49.16 20.72
N HIS A 33 31.20 49.17 20.31
CA HIS A 33 30.09 49.78 21.07
C HIS A 33 28.71 49.65 20.38
N ASN A 34 27.73 49.26 21.20
CA ASN A 34 26.33 49.68 21.28
C ASN A 34 25.54 50.17 20.03
N GLY A 35 24.42 49.46 19.82
CA GLY A 35 23.10 49.89 19.34
C GLY A 35 22.93 51.16 18.50
N GLN A 36 22.38 50.98 17.29
CA GLN A 36 21.19 51.71 16.84
C GLN A 36 20.69 51.18 15.49
N SER A 37 19.38 50.94 15.45
CA SER A 37 18.57 50.68 14.26
C SER A 37 18.73 51.77 13.19
N LYS A 38 19.04 51.38 11.95
CA LYS A 38 18.76 52.15 10.73
C LYS A 38 18.38 51.21 9.58
N PRO A 39 17.43 51.59 8.71
CA PRO A 39 16.81 50.69 7.74
C PRO A 39 17.70 50.52 6.51
N THR A 40 17.97 49.28 6.12
CA THR A 40 18.69 48.96 4.89
C THR A 40 17.76 49.13 3.69
N ARG A 41 18.19 49.98 2.77
CA ARG A 41 17.60 50.27 1.46
C ARG A 41 17.57 48.98 0.61
N PRO A 42 16.50 48.70 -0.16
CA PRO A 42 16.45 47.51 -1.00
C PRO A 42 17.42 47.66 -2.18
N VAL A 43 18.31 46.68 -2.33
CA VAL A 43 19.11 46.47 -3.53
C VAL A 43 18.18 45.94 -4.63
N PRO A 44 18.15 46.50 -5.86
CA PRO A 44 17.32 45.96 -6.94
C PRO A 44 17.93 44.64 -7.44
N ALA A 45 17.21 43.54 -7.25
CA ALA A 45 17.50 42.28 -7.90
C ALA A 45 16.98 42.31 -9.35
N THR A 46 17.80 42.79 -10.29
CA THR A 46 17.66 42.48 -11.72
C THR A 46 18.97 42.80 -12.45
N ALA A 47 19.94 41.89 -12.31
CA ALA A 47 21.00 41.81 -13.32
C ALA A 47 20.44 40.97 -14.49
N PRO A 48 20.35 41.50 -15.72
CA PRO A 48 19.90 40.73 -16.86
C PRO A 48 20.90 39.60 -17.17
N ALA A 49 20.38 38.39 -17.40
CA ALA A 49 21.18 37.24 -17.80
C ALA A 49 22.05 37.58 -19.03
N SER A 50 23.32 37.17 -19.01
CA SER A 50 24.25 37.43 -20.11
C SER A 50 23.70 36.87 -21.45
N PRO A 51 23.92 37.55 -22.59
CA PRO A 51 23.37 37.15 -23.89
C PRO A 51 23.90 35.79 -24.40
N SER A 52 24.96 35.24 -23.80
CA SER A 52 25.50 33.91 -24.09
C SER A 52 24.68 32.78 -23.45
N ALA A 53 24.25 32.95 -22.20
CA ALA A 53 23.47 31.95 -21.46
C ALA A 53 22.09 31.72 -22.10
N SER A 54 21.42 32.79 -22.54
CA SER A 54 20.13 32.70 -23.24
C SER A 54 20.22 31.89 -24.55
N LYS A 55 21.31 32.05 -25.31
CA LYS A 55 21.54 31.29 -26.57
C LYS A 55 21.76 29.81 -26.31
N ILE A 56 22.46 29.44 -25.24
CA ILE A 56 22.70 28.04 -24.85
C ILE A 56 21.39 27.38 -24.40
N THR A 57 20.61 28.05 -23.55
CA THR A 57 19.30 27.56 -23.09
C THR A 57 18.33 27.40 -24.26
N PHE A 58 18.31 28.33 -25.22
CA PHE A 58 17.50 28.21 -26.43
C PHE A 58 17.91 27.00 -27.29
N ARG A 59 19.20 26.78 -27.51
CA ARG A 59 19.71 25.60 -28.23
C ARG A 59 19.33 24.30 -27.50
N LEU A 60 19.41 24.28 -26.17
CA LEU A 60 19.03 23.12 -25.36
C LEU A 60 17.54 22.80 -25.48
N LYS A 61 16.67 23.81 -25.34
CA LYS A 61 15.21 23.68 -25.55
C LYS A 61 14.91 23.16 -26.96
N LEU A 62 15.58 23.69 -27.98
CA LEU A 62 15.39 23.26 -29.37
C LEU A 62 15.80 21.79 -29.60
N ILE A 63 16.94 21.34 -29.07
CA ILE A 63 17.38 19.95 -29.22
C ILE A 63 16.42 19.00 -28.51
N LEU A 64 16.00 19.33 -27.28
CA LEU A 64 14.98 18.56 -26.56
C LEU A 64 13.67 18.48 -27.36
N PHE A 65 13.25 19.60 -27.95
CA PHE A 65 12.04 19.68 -28.77
C PHE A 65 12.14 18.77 -30.01
N VAL A 66 13.24 18.86 -30.75
CA VAL A 66 13.49 18.01 -31.93
C VAL A 66 13.54 16.53 -31.55
N MET A 67 14.17 16.20 -30.42
CA MET A 67 14.24 14.82 -29.93
C MET A 67 12.85 14.27 -29.60
N VAL A 68 11.98 15.01 -28.89
CA VAL A 68 10.62 14.54 -28.59
C VAL A 68 9.82 14.35 -29.88
N LEU A 69 9.84 15.33 -30.77
CA LEU A 69 9.11 15.24 -32.04
C LEU A 69 9.60 14.07 -32.90
N ALA A 70 10.92 13.83 -32.96
CA ALA A 70 11.45 12.68 -33.69
C ALA A 70 10.90 11.37 -33.11
N VAL A 71 10.91 11.20 -31.78
CA VAL A 71 10.38 9.99 -31.14
C VAL A 71 8.87 9.84 -31.40
N GLU A 72 8.09 10.93 -31.30
CA GLU A 72 6.64 10.92 -31.59
C GLU A 72 6.35 10.56 -33.06
N ILE A 73 7.03 11.20 -34.01
CA ILE A 73 6.93 10.87 -35.45
C ILE A 73 7.25 9.41 -35.67
N GLY A 74 8.33 8.92 -35.07
CA GLY A 74 8.73 7.53 -35.18
C GLY A 74 7.63 6.56 -34.73
N PHE A 75 7.03 6.79 -33.56
CA PHE A 75 5.92 5.95 -33.07
C PHE A 75 4.66 6.05 -33.92
N ALA A 76 4.31 7.23 -34.42
CA ALA A 76 3.18 7.42 -35.32
C ALA A 76 3.36 6.64 -36.64
N PHE A 77 4.60 6.54 -37.14
CA PHE A 77 4.94 5.71 -38.29
C PHE A 77 4.89 4.20 -38.00
N LEU A 78 4.93 3.77 -36.74
CA LEU A 78 4.84 2.35 -36.38
C LEU A 78 3.39 1.87 -36.21
N GLU A 79 2.49 2.70 -35.66
CA GLU A 79 1.16 2.25 -35.18
C GLU A 79 0.29 1.57 -36.27
N GLY A 80 0.20 2.17 -37.46
CA GLY A 80 -0.56 1.64 -38.59
C GLY A 80 0.16 0.53 -39.36
N PRO A 81 1.39 0.78 -39.87
CA PRO A 81 2.14 -0.18 -40.67
C PRO A 81 2.41 -1.50 -39.95
N MET A 82 2.73 -1.46 -38.65
CA MET A 82 2.98 -2.68 -37.87
C MET A 82 1.75 -3.59 -37.85
N VAL A 83 0.54 -3.02 -37.73
CA VAL A 83 -0.71 -3.80 -37.80
C VAL A 83 -0.89 -4.43 -39.17
N ARG A 84 -0.57 -3.70 -40.26
CA ARG A 84 -0.69 -4.21 -41.64
C ARG A 84 0.28 -5.34 -41.94
N VAL A 85 1.52 -5.25 -41.45
CA VAL A 85 2.54 -6.30 -41.59
C VAL A 85 2.20 -7.53 -40.75
N MET A 86 1.74 -7.34 -39.51
CA MET A 86 1.28 -8.46 -38.68
C MET A 86 0.05 -9.15 -39.29
N GLU A 87 -0.88 -8.40 -39.87
CA GLU A 87 -2.04 -8.96 -40.57
C GLU A 87 -1.63 -9.81 -41.77
N SER A 88 -0.72 -9.31 -42.63
CA SER A 88 -0.29 -10.08 -43.80
C SER A 88 0.42 -11.37 -43.41
N ILE A 89 1.24 -11.35 -42.35
CA ILE A 89 1.92 -12.53 -41.83
C ILE A 89 0.90 -13.55 -41.28
N ALA A 90 0.00 -13.11 -40.39
CA ALA A 90 -1.02 -14.00 -39.82
C ALA A 90 -1.92 -14.61 -40.89
N CYS A 91 -2.29 -13.80 -41.90
CA CYS A 91 -3.10 -14.23 -43.03
C CYS A 91 -2.38 -15.28 -43.88
N ARG A 92 -1.10 -15.05 -44.20
CA ARG A 92 -0.27 -16.01 -44.95
C ARG A 92 -0.11 -17.33 -44.19
N GLN A 93 0.13 -17.27 -42.87
CA GLN A 93 0.22 -18.47 -42.01
C GLN A 93 -1.09 -19.28 -42.02
N TYR A 94 -2.23 -18.61 -41.85
CA TYR A 94 -3.55 -19.26 -41.89
C TYR A 94 -3.83 -19.99 -43.22
N TYR A 95 -3.57 -19.33 -44.36
CA TYR A 95 -3.77 -19.96 -45.67
C TYR A 95 -2.72 -21.04 -45.98
N SER A 96 -1.52 -20.95 -45.42
CA SER A 96 -0.51 -22.02 -45.57
C SER A 96 -0.95 -23.32 -44.90
N GLU A 97 -1.71 -23.24 -43.81
CA GLU A 97 -2.24 -24.40 -43.08
C GLU A 97 -3.57 -24.90 -43.66
N THR A 98 -4.44 -23.99 -44.12
CA THR A 98 -5.81 -24.35 -44.55
C THR A 98 -5.92 -24.64 -46.04
N ASP A 99 -5.40 -23.77 -46.91
CA ASP A 99 -5.55 -23.83 -48.38
C ASP A 99 -4.36 -23.14 -49.10
N PRO A 100 -3.27 -23.86 -49.40
CA PRO A 100 -2.06 -23.28 -50.01
C PRO A 100 -2.27 -22.68 -51.41
N THR A 101 -3.32 -23.08 -52.13
CA THR A 101 -3.64 -22.60 -53.49
C THR A 101 -4.06 -21.14 -53.54
N LYS A 102 -4.50 -20.58 -52.40
CA LYS A 102 -4.90 -19.17 -52.28
C LYS A 102 -3.72 -18.21 -52.10
N ILE A 103 -2.49 -18.73 -52.02
CA ILE A 103 -1.27 -17.93 -51.96
C ILE A 103 -0.75 -17.73 -53.39
N PRO A 104 -0.85 -16.52 -53.96
CA PRO A 104 -0.36 -16.25 -55.31
C PRO A 104 1.18 -16.36 -55.40
N ALA A 105 1.72 -16.48 -56.62
CA ALA A 105 3.15 -16.73 -56.87
C ALA A 105 4.10 -15.64 -56.35
N ASN A 106 3.57 -14.44 -56.08
CA ASN A 106 4.27 -13.31 -55.44
C ASN A 106 4.33 -13.43 -53.90
N GLY A 107 3.72 -14.46 -53.29
CA GLY A 107 3.75 -14.71 -51.85
C GLY A 107 2.90 -13.76 -50.99
N GLN A 108 2.23 -12.77 -51.60
CA GLN A 108 1.43 -11.76 -50.90
C GLN A 108 -0.06 -12.01 -51.08
N VAL A 109 -0.75 -12.31 -49.98
CA VAL A 109 -2.21 -12.49 -49.98
C VAL A 109 -2.91 -11.12 -50.06
N PRO A 110 -3.86 -10.92 -51.00
CA PRO A 110 -4.72 -9.74 -51.06
C PRO A 110 -5.40 -9.41 -49.74
N GLU A 111 -5.41 -8.13 -49.37
CA GLU A 111 -5.87 -7.66 -48.06
C GLU A 111 -7.32 -8.03 -47.74
N GLU A 112 -8.18 -8.06 -48.75
CA GLU A 112 -9.60 -8.41 -48.60
C GLU A 112 -9.80 -9.83 -48.05
N MET A 113 -8.92 -10.77 -48.43
CA MET A 113 -8.98 -12.16 -47.97
C MET A 113 -8.47 -12.35 -46.53
N CYS A 114 -7.87 -11.31 -45.94
CA CYS A 114 -7.31 -11.35 -44.59
C CYS A 114 -8.28 -10.85 -43.51
N LYS A 115 -9.52 -10.48 -43.88
CA LYS A 115 -10.53 -9.96 -42.94
C LYS A 115 -11.39 -11.04 -42.26
N LEU A 116 -11.02 -12.32 -42.41
CA LEU A 116 -11.66 -13.43 -41.70
C LEU A 116 -11.54 -13.26 -40.18
N ALA A 117 -12.59 -13.63 -39.43
CA ALA A 117 -12.66 -13.41 -37.99
C ALA A 117 -11.56 -14.13 -37.21
N GLU A 118 -11.13 -15.31 -37.69
CA GLU A 118 -10.07 -16.11 -37.11
C GLU A 118 -8.71 -15.39 -37.20
N ILE A 119 -8.37 -14.87 -38.38
CA ILE A 119 -7.13 -14.12 -38.63
C ILE A 119 -7.11 -12.84 -37.78
N GLN A 120 -8.24 -12.12 -37.75
CA GLN A 120 -8.36 -10.87 -37.01
C GLN A 120 -8.34 -11.08 -35.49
N ALA A 121 -8.89 -12.19 -35.00
CA ALA A 121 -8.82 -12.55 -33.59
C ALA A 121 -7.40 -12.91 -33.15
N GLU A 122 -6.63 -13.63 -33.97
CA GLU A 122 -5.21 -13.89 -33.70
C GLU A 122 -4.38 -12.60 -33.74
N LEU A 123 -4.60 -11.74 -34.74
CA LEU A 123 -3.95 -10.42 -34.80
C LEU A 123 -4.24 -9.57 -33.56
N ALA A 124 -5.51 -9.55 -33.12
CA ALA A 124 -5.91 -8.85 -31.90
C ALA A 124 -5.22 -9.44 -30.66
N ALA A 125 -5.07 -10.77 -30.58
CA ALA A 125 -4.35 -11.44 -29.50
C ALA A 125 -2.88 -11.01 -29.46
N VAL A 126 -2.18 -11.16 -30.58
CA VAL A 126 -0.74 -10.85 -30.68
C VAL A 126 -0.50 -9.39 -30.28
N LYS A 127 -1.27 -8.46 -30.84
CA LYS A 127 -1.16 -7.03 -30.53
C LYS A 127 -1.50 -6.72 -29.07
N GLY A 128 -2.60 -7.28 -28.57
CA GLY A 128 -3.06 -7.06 -27.20
C GLY A 128 -2.07 -7.53 -26.15
N TYR A 129 -1.53 -8.75 -26.31
CA TYR A 129 -0.51 -9.29 -25.42
C TYR A 129 0.84 -8.58 -25.57
N HIS A 130 1.23 -8.16 -26.78
CA HIS A 130 2.43 -7.35 -26.97
C HIS A 130 2.35 -6.03 -26.18
N MET A 131 1.22 -5.32 -26.27
CA MET A 131 0.97 -4.11 -25.48
C MET A 131 0.92 -4.37 -23.97
N PHE A 132 0.40 -5.52 -23.54
CA PHE A 132 0.42 -5.94 -22.14
C PHE A 132 1.86 -6.09 -21.62
N PHE A 133 2.71 -6.83 -22.34
CA PHE A 133 4.10 -7.06 -21.93
C PHE A 133 4.92 -5.76 -21.96
N ASP A 134 4.78 -4.95 -23.01
CA ASP A 134 5.43 -3.65 -23.12
C ASP A 134 5.03 -2.71 -21.98
N GLY A 135 3.72 -2.60 -21.72
CA GLY A 135 3.19 -1.76 -20.65
C GLY A 135 3.61 -2.24 -19.27
N LEU A 136 3.58 -3.55 -19.02
CA LEU A 136 3.96 -4.15 -17.74
C LEU A 136 5.45 -3.93 -17.43
N LEU A 137 6.35 -4.26 -18.37
CA LEU A 137 7.78 -4.12 -18.15
C LEU A 137 8.18 -2.64 -18.03
N SER A 138 7.65 -1.78 -18.88
CA SER A 138 7.93 -0.34 -18.81
C SER A 138 7.44 0.27 -17.49
N ALA A 139 6.26 -0.13 -16.99
CA ALA A 139 5.74 0.35 -15.71
C ALA A 139 6.57 -0.17 -14.51
N LEU A 140 6.99 -1.44 -14.53
CA LEU A 140 7.85 -2.01 -13.50
C LEU A 140 9.22 -1.34 -13.45
N MET A 141 9.79 -1.02 -14.62
CA MET A 141 11.09 -0.36 -14.73
C MET A 141 11.03 1.16 -14.51
N ALA A 142 9.84 1.78 -14.54
CA ALA A 142 9.72 3.21 -14.30
C ALA A 142 10.20 3.65 -12.92
N PHE A 143 9.96 2.85 -11.87
CA PHE A 143 10.43 3.16 -10.52
C PHE A 143 11.96 3.13 -10.37
N PRO A 144 12.69 2.03 -10.72
CA PRO A 144 14.13 1.99 -10.56
C PRO A 144 14.86 2.99 -11.46
N TYR A 145 14.43 3.17 -12.71
CA TYR A 145 15.05 4.15 -13.61
C TYR A 145 14.70 5.60 -13.24
N GLY A 146 13.51 5.85 -12.68
CA GLY A 146 13.18 7.17 -12.10
C GLY A 146 14.11 7.55 -10.94
N LEU A 147 14.33 6.63 -9.99
CA LEU A 147 15.29 6.85 -8.90
C LEU A 147 16.74 6.99 -9.40
N LEU A 148 17.08 6.29 -10.49
CA LEU A 148 18.39 6.41 -11.12
C LEU A 148 18.56 7.81 -11.74
N ALA A 149 17.52 8.36 -12.36
CA ALA A 149 17.53 9.73 -12.90
C ALA A 149 17.76 10.76 -11.79
N ASP A 150 17.10 10.58 -10.64
CA ASP A 150 17.24 11.47 -9.49
C ASP A 150 18.61 11.36 -8.81
N ARG A 151 19.33 10.24 -8.95
CA ARG A 151 20.67 10.06 -8.35
C ARG A 151 21.79 10.39 -9.32
N ARG A 152 21.85 9.69 -10.44
CA ARG A 152 22.95 9.72 -11.41
C ARG A 152 22.81 10.81 -12.48
N GLY A 153 21.66 11.49 -12.53
CA GLY A 153 21.37 12.47 -13.56
C GLY A 153 20.42 11.92 -14.63
N ARG A 154 19.68 12.83 -15.26
CA ARG A 154 18.67 12.50 -16.26
C ARG A 154 19.31 12.05 -17.57
N LYS A 155 20.44 12.66 -17.97
CA LYS A 155 21.17 12.29 -19.18
C LYS A 155 21.69 10.86 -19.08
N SER A 156 22.35 10.52 -17.96
CA SER A 156 22.89 9.17 -17.75
C SER A 156 21.83 8.09 -17.80
N THR A 157 20.61 8.40 -17.33
CA THR A 157 19.50 7.45 -17.33
C THR A 157 18.92 7.23 -18.72
N LEU A 158 18.77 8.28 -19.53
CA LEU A 158 18.36 8.15 -20.93
C LEU A 158 19.40 7.43 -21.79
N ILE A 159 20.70 7.69 -21.59
CA ILE A 159 21.79 6.99 -22.29
C ILE A 159 21.72 5.47 -22.03
N LEU A 160 21.42 5.08 -20.79
CA LEU A 160 21.27 3.67 -20.42
C LEU A 160 20.08 3.01 -21.14
N GLY A 161 19.11 3.80 -21.62
CA GLY A 161 17.96 3.29 -22.37
C GLY A 161 18.15 3.16 -23.86
N VAL A 162 19.14 3.82 -24.47
CA VAL A 162 19.41 3.73 -25.91
C VAL A 162 19.57 2.27 -26.39
N PRO A 163 20.40 1.41 -25.74
CA PRO A 163 20.53 0.02 -26.15
C PRO A 163 19.22 -0.77 -26.11
N GLY A 164 18.32 -0.45 -25.18
CA GLY A 164 17.00 -1.09 -25.08
C GLY A 164 16.12 -0.82 -26.29
N PHE A 165 16.11 0.42 -26.81
CA PHE A 165 15.37 0.76 -28.02
C PHE A 165 15.94 0.10 -29.28
N PHE A 166 17.27 0.08 -29.42
CA PHE A 166 17.92 -0.62 -30.53
C PHE A 166 17.61 -2.12 -30.49
N LEU A 167 17.73 -2.75 -29.31
CA LEU A 167 17.45 -4.16 -29.14
C LEU A 167 15.97 -4.48 -29.43
N ASN A 168 15.03 -3.66 -28.95
CA ASN A 168 13.61 -3.82 -29.25
C ASN A 168 13.33 -3.72 -30.77
N SER A 169 13.95 -2.74 -31.44
CA SER A 169 13.83 -2.53 -32.88
C SER A 169 14.36 -3.74 -33.66
N ILE A 170 15.55 -4.22 -33.31
CA ILE A 170 16.20 -5.37 -33.96
C ILE A 170 15.38 -6.64 -33.79
N ILE A 171 14.94 -6.95 -32.56
CA ILE A 171 14.14 -8.16 -32.29
C ILE A 171 12.80 -8.09 -33.04
N THR A 172 12.12 -6.95 -33.00
CA THR A 172 10.82 -6.79 -33.67
C THR A 172 10.95 -6.93 -35.18
N ILE A 173 11.92 -6.25 -35.80
CA ILE A 173 12.17 -6.36 -37.25
C ILE A 173 12.57 -7.79 -37.61
N ALA A 174 13.46 -8.43 -36.84
CA ALA A 174 13.88 -9.81 -37.11
C ALA A 174 12.72 -10.81 -37.06
N VAL A 175 11.85 -10.72 -36.06
CA VAL A 175 10.67 -11.61 -35.94
C VAL A 175 9.71 -11.40 -37.11
N LEU A 176 9.42 -10.14 -37.48
CA LEU A 176 8.51 -9.86 -38.59
C LEU A 176 9.12 -10.26 -39.94
N TRP A 177 10.42 -10.07 -40.13
CA TRP A 177 11.11 -10.36 -41.39
C TRP A 177 11.28 -11.87 -41.60
N PHE A 178 11.69 -12.61 -40.58
CA PHE A 178 11.84 -14.08 -40.61
C PHE A 178 10.57 -14.81 -40.16
N SER A 179 9.41 -14.32 -40.60
CA SER A 179 8.09 -14.88 -40.24
C SER A 179 7.80 -16.26 -40.83
N ASP A 180 8.60 -16.72 -41.79
CA ASP A 180 8.57 -18.08 -42.31
C ASP A 180 9.17 -19.12 -41.33
N ILE A 181 10.07 -18.68 -40.43
CA ILE A 181 10.78 -19.54 -39.47
C ILE A 181 10.24 -19.32 -38.06
N LEU A 182 9.98 -18.07 -37.69
CA LEU A 182 9.57 -17.68 -36.35
C LEU A 182 8.06 -17.46 -36.27
N PRO A 183 7.37 -17.98 -35.23
CA PRO A 183 5.95 -17.73 -35.04
C PRO A 183 5.72 -16.26 -34.71
N LEU A 184 4.60 -15.68 -35.16
CA LEU A 184 4.28 -14.27 -34.95
C LEU A 184 4.24 -13.88 -33.45
N ARG A 185 3.87 -14.82 -32.57
CA ARG A 185 3.88 -14.65 -31.10
C ARG A 185 5.27 -14.43 -30.52
N ALA A 186 6.35 -14.78 -31.23
CA ALA A 186 7.72 -14.50 -30.80
C ALA A 186 8.02 -13.00 -30.67
N VAL A 187 7.18 -12.12 -31.23
CA VAL A 187 7.33 -10.66 -31.11
C VAL A 187 7.29 -10.21 -29.64
N TRP A 188 6.66 -10.97 -28.75
CA TRP A 188 6.64 -10.68 -27.31
C TRP A 188 8.03 -10.69 -26.65
N LEU A 189 9.02 -11.34 -27.28
CA LEU A 189 10.41 -11.29 -26.83
C LEU A 189 11.01 -9.88 -26.93
N SER A 190 10.52 -9.04 -27.85
CA SER A 190 11.03 -7.67 -27.97
C SER A 190 10.71 -6.83 -26.73
N SER A 191 9.64 -7.16 -26.01
CA SER A 191 9.27 -6.50 -24.75
C SER A 191 10.34 -6.65 -23.66
N LEU A 192 11.12 -7.74 -23.67
CA LEU A 192 12.21 -7.96 -22.70
C LEU A 192 13.33 -6.92 -22.83
N ALA A 193 13.47 -6.29 -24.01
CA ALA A 193 14.42 -5.22 -24.20
C ALA A 193 14.15 -4.03 -23.27
N TRP A 194 12.91 -3.83 -22.83
CA TRP A 194 12.53 -2.76 -21.90
C TRP A 194 13.07 -2.94 -20.47
N LEU A 195 13.59 -4.12 -20.11
CA LEU A 195 14.38 -4.29 -18.88
C LEU A 195 15.63 -3.39 -18.89
N ILE A 196 16.14 -3.10 -20.08
CA ILE A 196 17.25 -2.18 -20.35
C ILE A 196 16.62 -0.83 -20.75
N GLY A 197 16.72 0.17 -19.88
CA GLY A 197 16.23 1.53 -20.15
C GLY A 197 14.81 1.87 -19.72
N GLY A 198 13.99 0.89 -19.35
CA GLY A 198 12.60 1.12 -18.93
C GLY A 198 11.63 1.53 -20.05
N GLY A 199 12.10 1.54 -21.29
CA GLY A 199 11.30 1.72 -22.50
C GLY A 199 10.67 3.11 -22.69
N PRO A 200 9.65 3.21 -23.56
CA PRO A 200 9.08 4.49 -23.97
C PRO A 200 8.51 5.29 -22.80
N VAL A 201 7.91 4.63 -21.81
CA VAL A 201 7.31 5.28 -20.63
C VAL A 201 8.37 6.06 -19.84
N VAL A 202 9.52 5.44 -19.58
CA VAL A 202 10.63 6.08 -18.86
C VAL A 202 11.29 7.15 -19.71
N ALA A 203 11.50 6.89 -20.99
CA ALA A 203 12.09 7.87 -21.90
C ALA A 203 11.24 9.15 -21.96
N PHE A 204 9.93 9.03 -22.21
CA PHE A 204 9.03 10.17 -22.22
C PHE A 204 9.01 10.90 -20.87
N ALA A 205 8.91 10.18 -19.75
CA ALA A 205 8.90 10.80 -18.42
C ALA A 205 10.18 11.64 -18.18
N ILE A 206 11.36 11.09 -18.47
CA ILE A 206 12.62 11.79 -18.26
C ILE A 206 12.71 12.99 -19.21
N ILE A 207 12.37 12.84 -20.49
CA ILE A 207 12.45 13.96 -21.45
C ILE A 207 11.48 15.08 -21.06
N TRP A 208 10.27 14.76 -20.61
CA TRP A 208 9.32 15.75 -20.08
C TRP A 208 9.86 16.46 -18.83
N THR A 209 10.53 15.74 -17.92
CA THR A 209 11.20 16.38 -16.77
C THR A 209 12.38 17.24 -17.19
N MET A 210 13.17 16.83 -18.19
CA MET A 210 14.25 17.66 -18.74
C MET A 210 13.71 18.95 -19.36
N MET A 211 12.57 18.87 -20.06
CA MET A 211 11.93 20.05 -20.64
C MET A 211 11.39 21.00 -19.56
N ALA A 212 10.86 20.46 -18.46
CA ALA A 212 10.42 21.25 -17.30
C ALA A 212 11.60 21.98 -16.64
N ASP A 213 12.75 21.34 -16.53
CA ASP A 213 13.93 21.90 -15.87
C ASP A 213 14.63 23.01 -16.64
N VAL A 214 14.53 22.99 -17.97
CA VAL A 214 15.12 24.02 -18.83
C VAL A 214 14.16 25.22 -19.02
N THR A 215 12.90 25.08 -18.59
CA THR A 215 11.89 26.13 -18.76
C THR A 215 11.65 26.86 -17.44
N SER A 216 11.67 28.20 -17.48
CA SER A 216 11.36 29.02 -16.31
C SER A 216 9.90 28.85 -15.89
N GLU A 217 9.60 29.07 -14.60
CA GLU A 217 8.24 28.87 -14.06
C GLU A 217 7.20 29.75 -14.77
N GLU A 218 7.59 30.97 -15.18
CA GLU A 218 6.74 31.94 -15.88
C GLU A 218 6.44 31.54 -17.33
N GLU A 219 7.39 30.92 -18.05
CA GLU A 219 7.24 30.52 -19.45
C GLU A 219 6.69 29.09 -19.63
N ARG A 220 6.77 28.26 -18.59
CA ARG A 220 6.51 26.81 -18.65
C ARG A 220 5.12 26.46 -19.18
N ALA A 221 4.10 27.17 -18.73
CA ALA A 221 2.73 26.92 -19.18
C ALA A 221 2.54 27.23 -20.66
N GLY A 222 3.13 28.32 -21.16
CA GLY A 222 3.06 28.73 -22.57
C GLY A 222 3.82 27.76 -23.47
N LEU A 223 5.03 27.36 -23.08
CA LEU A 223 5.86 26.44 -23.86
C LEU A 223 5.24 25.04 -23.93
N PHE A 224 4.71 24.51 -22.83
CA PHE A 224 4.00 23.22 -22.83
C PHE A 224 2.72 23.24 -23.67
N PHE A 225 1.99 24.36 -23.67
CA PHE A 225 0.82 24.52 -24.51
C PHE A 225 1.18 24.55 -26.01
N GLN A 226 2.20 25.31 -26.39
CA GLN A 226 2.72 25.33 -27.76
C GLN A 226 3.23 23.94 -28.18
N PHE A 227 3.97 23.27 -27.30
CA PHE A 227 4.46 21.91 -27.52
C PHE A 227 3.30 20.95 -27.81
N ALA A 228 2.25 20.96 -26.99
CA ALA A 228 1.09 20.08 -27.18
C ALA A 228 0.42 20.28 -28.55
N ILE A 229 0.31 21.52 -29.04
CA ILE A 229 -0.26 21.82 -30.35
C ILE A 229 0.63 21.27 -31.47
N VAL A 230 1.95 21.49 -31.38
CA VAL A 230 2.91 21.02 -32.39
C VAL A 230 2.96 19.50 -32.42
N SER A 231 2.98 18.84 -31.25
CA SER A 231 2.91 17.39 -31.11
C SER A 231 1.65 16.83 -31.78
N MET A 232 0.47 17.38 -31.48
CA MET A 232 -0.80 16.98 -32.12
C MET A 232 -0.80 17.17 -33.65
N GLY A 233 -0.25 18.28 -34.15
CA GLY A 233 -0.11 18.52 -35.59
C GLY A 233 0.88 17.55 -36.24
N THR A 234 1.96 17.24 -35.53
CA THR A 234 2.99 16.29 -35.97
C THR A 234 2.45 14.88 -36.04
N ASP A 235 1.68 14.43 -35.05
CA ASP A 235 0.99 13.13 -35.05
C ASP A 235 0.07 12.98 -36.26
N PHE A 236 -0.69 14.03 -36.61
CA PHE A 236 -1.56 14.02 -37.79
C PHE A 236 -0.76 13.90 -39.09
N VAL A 237 0.25 14.76 -39.28
CA VAL A 237 1.06 14.77 -40.51
C VAL A 237 1.83 13.46 -40.66
N SER A 238 2.48 13.00 -39.60
CA SER A 238 3.27 11.76 -39.61
C SER A 238 2.39 10.53 -39.90
N SER A 239 1.24 10.41 -39.23
CA SER A 239 0.30 9.30 -39.48
C SER A 239 -0.31 9.34 -40.88
N ALA A 240 -0.57 10.54 -41.43
CA ALA A 240 -1.04 10.71 -42.80
C ALA A 240 0.02 10.29 -43.82
N VAL A 241 1.27 10.71 -43.63
CA VAL A 241 2.41 10.29 -44.47
C VAL A 241 2.63 8.78 -44.37
N ALA A 242 2.61 8.22 -43.16
CA ALA A 242 2.74 6.78 -42.94
C ALA A 242 1.62 6.00 -43.65
N SER A 243 0.38 6.49 -43.56
CA SER A 243 -0.76 5.91 -44.26
C SER A 243 -0.62 5.97 -45.79
N TRP A 244 -0.04 7.05 -46.32
CA TRP A 244 0.21 7.17 -47.76
C TRP A 244 1.30 6.18 -48.21
N LEU A 245 2.40 6.09 -47.47
CA LEU A 245 3.49 5.14 -47.72
C LEU A 245 3.02 3.67 -47.66
N MET A 246 2.11 3.35 -46.73
CA MET A 246 1.51 2.02 -46.63
C MET A 246 0.81 1.56 -47.91
N THR A 247 0.32 2.48 -48.74
CA THR A 247 -0.33 2.11 -50.01
C THR A 247 0.67 1.62 -51.07
N MET A 248 1.94 2.03 -50.97
CA MET A 248 3.00 1.54 -51.85
C MET A 248 3.63 0.27 -51.29
N ASP A 249 4.18 0.36 -50.08
CA ASP A 249 4.81 -0.76 -49.39
C ASP A 249 4.68 -0.57 -47.87
N PRO A 250 4.11 -1.53 -47.12
CA PRO A 250 3.98 -1.42 -45.67
C PRO A 250 5.31 -1.53 -44.91
N TRP A 251 6.38 -2.08 -45.52
CA TRP A 251 7.69 -2.19 -44.87
C TRP A 251 8.44 -0.86 -44.82
N ALA A 252 8.37 -0.06 -45.89
CA ALA A 252 8.99 1.27 -45.95
C ALA A 252 8.66 2.17 -44.75
N PRO A 253 7.38 2.48 -44.41
CA PRO A 253 7.06 3.34 -43.28
C PRO A 253 7.42 2.70 -41.93
N LEU A 254 7.38 1.37 -41.82
CA LEU A 254 7.80 0.65 -40.61
C LEU A 254 9.30 0.84 -40.33
N LEU A 255 10.16 0.64 -41.34
CA LEU A 255 11.61 0.80 -41.22
C LEU A 255 12.00 2.26 -41.01
N ILE A 256 11.33 3.19 -41.71
CA ILE A 256 11.49 4.63 -41.49
C ILE A 256 11.13 5.00 -40.05
N GLY A 257 10.01 4.48 -39.52
CA GLY A 257 9.59 4.71 -38.14
C GLY A 257 10.67 4.28 -37.13
N PHE A 258 11.17 3.05 -37.23
CA PHE A 258 12.25 2.59 -36.35
C PHE A 258 13.54 3.41 -36.51
N ALA A 259 13.92 3.77 -37.74
CA ALA A 259 15.10 4.60 -37.98
C ALA A 259 14.96 5.98 -37.32
N ILE A 260 13.79 6.62 -37.47
CA ILE A 260 13.50 7.93 -36.86
C ILE A 260 13.54 7.83 -35.32
N VAL A 261 12.96 6.81 -34.70
CA VAL A 261 13.02 6.62 -33.23
C VAL A 261 14.47 6.50 -32.77
N ASN A 262 15.26 5.62 -33.41
CA ASN A 262 16.64 5.38 -33.00
C ASN A 262 17.51 6.63 -33.21
N VAL A 263 17.42 7.30 -34.36
CA VAL A 263 18.15 8.56 -34.61
C VAL A 263 17.70 9.67 -33.66
N GLY A 264 16.40 9.77 -33.39
CA GLY A 264 15.82 10.67 -32.41
C GLY A 264 16.48 10.51 -31.04
N LEU A 265 16.59 9.27 -30.58
CA LEU A 265 17.22 8.96 -29.29
C LEU A 265 18.73 9.23 -29.26
N LEU A 266 19.45 9.10 -30.38
CA LEU A 266 20.88 9.42 -30.45
C LEU A 266 21.19 10.90 -30.18
N PHE A 267 20.22 11.82 -30.35
CA PHE A 267 20.40 13.23 -29.97
C PHE A 267 20.69 13.43 -28.48
N ILE A 268 20.43 12.42 -27.62
CA ILE A 268 20.78 12.46 -26.18
C ILE A 268 22.28 12.67 -25.93
N PHE A 269 23.15 12.21 -26.84
CA PHE A 269 24.60 12.36 -26.65
C PHE A 269 25.04 13.82 -26.70
N ILE A 270 24.28 14.67 -27.42
CA ILE A 270 24.52 16.10 -27.58
C ILE A 270 23.99 16.89 -26.39
N LEU A 271 23.02 16.34 -25.64
CA LEU A 271 22.39 17.04 -24.52
C LEU A 271 23.34 17.11 -23.30
N PRO A 272 23.51 18.28 -22.65
CA PRO A 272 24.13 18.39 -21.33
C PRO A 272 23.21 17.86 -20.23
N GLU A 273 23.77 17.59 -19.04
CA GLU A 273 22.96 17.19 -17.88
C GLU A 273 22.11 18.38 -17.40
N THR A 274 20.82 18.13 -17.14
CA THR A 274 19.84 19.19 -16.82
C THR A 274 19.53 19.30 -15.34
N LYS A 275 20.00 18.34 -14.52
CA LYS A 275 19.66 18.20 -13.09
C LYS A 275 20.03 19.41 -12.19
N HIS A 276 20.69 20.46 -12.69
CA HIS A 276 21.04 21.67 -11.92
C HIS A 276 20.91 22.98 -12.74
N ALA A 277 20.09 22.99 -13.81
CA ALA A 277 20.00 24.15 -14.71
C ALA A 277 19.35 25.40 -14.07
N ILE A 278 18.54 25.21 -13.02
CA ILE A 278 18.00 26.27 -12.17
C ILE A 278 18.50 25.98 -10.74
N PRO A 279 19.30 26.85 -10.11
CA PRO A 279 19.59 26.67 -8.69
C PRO A 279 18.26 26.69 -7.96
N ALA A 280 17.99 25.65 -7.16
CA ALA A 280 16.82 25.63 -6.30
C ALA A 280 16.77 26.97 -5.58
N GLN A 281 15.78 27.79 -5.90
CA GLN A 281 15.52 29.01 -5.16
C GLN A 281 15.43 28.57 -3.71
N ASN A 282 16.21 29.21 -2.83
CA ASN A 282 16.05 29.07 -1.38
C ASN A 282 14.65 29.60 -1.02
N VAL A 283 13.63 28.82 -1.36
CA VAL A 283 12.32 28.87 -0.74
C VAL A 283 12.58 28.22 0.60
N GLU A 284 12.84 29.10 1.57
CA GLU A 284 12.77 28.80 2.98
C GLU A 284 11.56 27.88 3.21
N PRO A 285 11.76 26.60 3.51
CA PRO A 285 10.65 25.67 3.67
C PRO A 285 9.87 26.11 4.90
N SER A 286 8.66 26.63 4.70
CA SER A 286 7.64 26.72 5.75
C SER A 286 7.07 25.33 6.05
N HIS A 287 7.95 24.41 6.42
CA HIS A 287 7.60 23.23 7.17
C HIS A 287 8.42 23.29 8.45
N VAL A 288 7.72 23.55 9.55
CA VAL A 288 8.18 23.30 10.90
C VAL A 288 8.68 21.87 10.96
N GLU A 289 9.99 21.71 10.81
CA GLU A 289 10.71 20.53 11.24
C GLU A 289 10.59 20.48 12.76
N LEU A 290 9.88 19.47 13.25
CA LEU A 290 9.85 19.09 14.65
C LEU A 290 11.15 18.35 15.01
N SER A 291 12.30 18.96 14.69
CA SER A 291 13.66 18.49 14.99
C SER A 291 14.40 19.42 15.96
N ASP A 292 13.93 20.66 16.14
CA ASP A 292 14.68 21.74 16.81
C ASP A 292 14.20 22.14 18.22
N LEU A 293 13.37 21.32 18.89
CA LEU A 293 13.25 21.43 20.35
C LEU A 293 14.14 20.38 21.00
N THR A 294 15.44 20.67 21.06
CA THR A 294 16.35 20.37 22.19
C THR A 294 17.81 20.72 21.86
N VAL A 295 18.14 22.02 21.75
CA VAL A 295 19.47 22.49 22.16
C VAL A 295 19.37 23.89 22.79
N GLU A 296 19.26 23.92 24.11
CA GLU A 296 19.97 24.87 24.98
C GLU A 296 20.29 24.07 26.25
N SER A 297 21.45 24.15 26.88
CA SER A 297 22.81 24.52 26.50
C SER A 297 23.58 24.22 27.77
N ASP A 298 24.53 23.29 27.74
CA ASP A 298 25.52 23.17 28.82
C ASP A 298 26.93 23.27 28.22
N PRO A 299 27.88 23.91 28.93
CA PRO A 299 29.02 24.56 28.32
C PRO A 299 30.16 23.58 28.03
N LYS A 300 30.93 23.92 26.98
CA LYS A 300 32.19 23.27 26.60
C LYS A 300 33.23 23.42 27.72
N HIS A 301 33.72 22.30 28.27
CA HIS A 301 35.09 22.22 28.74
C HIS A 301 36.00 21.70 27.62
N ALA A 302 36.85 22.58 27.12
CA ALA A 302 37.96 22.26 26.25
C ALA A 302 39.11 21.66 27.08
N TYR A 303 39.62 20.52 26.65
CA TYR A 303 40.87 19.96 27.16
C TYR A 303 42.04 20.62 26.40
N ARG A 304 42.85 21.42 27.10
CA ARG A 304 44.15 21.93 26.63
C ARG A 304 45.24 21.19 27.40
N LYS A 305 46.19 20.58 26.68
CA LYS A 305 47.40 19.97 27.27
C LYS A 305 48.42 21.04 27.68
N PRO A 306 49.34 20.74 28.62
CA PRO A 306 50.12 21.73 29.37
C PRO A 306 51.47 22.05 28.73
N GLU A 307 51.99 23.24 29.03
CA GLU A 307 53.41 23.59 28.99
C GLU A 307 53.80 24.30 30.30
N GLU A 308 55.07 24.12 30.67
CA GLU A 308 55.67 24.26 32.00
C GLU A 308 55.90 25.69 32.51
N ALA A 309 56.10 25.75 33.84
CA ALA A 309 57.06 26.57 34.59
C ALA A 309 56.56 27.77 35.45
N GLY A 310 56.84 27.64 36.76
CA GLY A 310 56.92 28.69 37.79
C GLY A 310 55.61 28.98 38.54
N LEU A 311 55.55 29.29 39.84
CA LEU A 311 56.54 29.57 40.87
C LEU A 311 55.76 29.88 42.20
N TYR A 312 56.19 29.30 43.34
CA TYR A 312 55.98 29.68 44.76
C TYR A 312 54.61 29.72 45.50
N HIS A 313 54.62 29.06 46.68
CA HIS A 313 54.10 29.41 48.04
C HIS A 313 52.60 29.75 48.25
N ASP A 314 51.92 29.49 49.38
CA ASP A 314 52.27 29.00 50.71
C ASP A 314 51.02 28.54 51.49
N GLU A 315 51.26 27.75 52.54
CA GLU A 315 50.58 27.72 53.86
C GLU A 315 49.10 27.35 54.07
N SER A 316 48.95 26.27 54.88
CA SER A 316 48.14 26.17 56.13
C SER A 316 46.59 26.25 56.00
N ASP A 317 45.76 25.61 56.81
CA ASP A 317 45.87 24.63 57.89
C ASP A 317 44.43 24.17 58.21
N MET A 318 44.35 23.04 58.91
CA MET A 318 43.30 22.61 59.85
C MET A 318 42.00 21.93 59.38
N ASP A 319 41.88 20.73 59.97
CA ASP A 319 40.72 19.87 60.23
C ASP A 319 39.46 20.61 60.74
N VAL A 320 38.28 20.00 60.53
CA VAL A 320 37.29 19.65 61.57
C VAL A 320 36.16 18.79 60.95
N ASP A 321 35.86 17.66 61.61
CA ASP A 321 34.69 16.80 61.43
C ASP A 321 33.35 17.53 61.62
N HIS A 322 32.37 17.27 60.75
CA HIS A 322 30.97 17.15 61.20
C HIS A 322 30.08 16.38 60.22
N ASP A 323 29.40 15.37 60.76
CA ASP A 323 28.24 14.68 60.21
C ASP A 323 27.09 15.67 59.92
N HIS A 324 26.47 15.52 58.75
CA HIS A 324 25.01 15.66 58.63
C HIS A 324 24.48 15.07 57.31
N ASP A 325 23.45 14.25 57.46
CA ASP A 325 22.52 13.78 56.43
C ASP A 325 22.03 14.91 55.50
N HIS A 326 22.04 14.65 54.20
CA HIS A 326 20.90 14.99 53.32
C HIS A 326 20.99 14.25 51.98
N ASP A 327 19.85 13.69 51.59
CA ASP A 327 19.55 13.07 50.31
C ASP A 327 19.95 13.93 49.10
N HIS A 328 20.59 13.32 48.11
CA HIS A 328 20.32 13.41 46.66
C HIS A 328 21.57 12.97 45.87
N GLU A 329 21.48 11.87 45.12
CA GLU A 329 21.80 11.79 43.67
C GLU A 329 22.11 10.37 43.18
N ALA A 330 21.64 10.11 41.96
CA ALA A 330 21.75 8.86 41.25
C ALA A 330 23.13 8.71 40.60
N HIS A 331 23.78 7.57 40.84
CA HIS A 331 24.96 7.17 40.07
C HIS A 331 24.57 6.83 38.62
N MET A 332 24.99 7.69 37.69
CA MET A 332 24.86 7.55 36.25
C MET A 332 26.03 6.73 35.69
N THR A 333 25.82 5.43 35.44
CA THR A 333 26.77 4.61 34.67
C THR A 333 26.39 4.61 33.19
N TRP A 334 27.23 5.23 32.36
CA TRP A 334 27.12 5.24 30.90
C TRP A 334 27.44 3.85 30.31
N SER A 335 26.51 3.31 29.52
CA SER A 335 26.79 2.18 28.62
C SER A 335 26.45 2.60 27.19
N TYR A 336 27.46 2.63 26.32
CA TYR A 336 27.33 2.90 24.89
C TYR A 336 26.27 1.99 24.23
N PRO A 337 25.37 2.52 23.39
CA PRO A 337 24.46 1.66 22.64
C PRO A 337 25.24 0.98 21.50
N THR A 338 25.57 -0.30 21.69
CA THR A 338 25.95 -1.19 20.59
C THR A 338 24.80 -1.29 19.58
N GLN A 339 25.08 -0.80 18.37
CA GLN A 339 24.21 -0.81 17.20
C GLN A 339 23.73 -2.25 16.88
N GLN A 340 22.46 -2.56 17.15
CA GLN A 340 21.81 -3.77 16.64
C GLN A 340 21.24 -3.49 15.25
N HIS A 341 21.69 -4.24 14.23
CA HIS A 341 21.14 -4.17 12.88
C HIS A 341 19.66 -4.63 12.88
N PRO A 342 18.69 -3.78 12.49
CA PRO A 342 17.28 -4.18 12.44
C PRO A 342 17.04 -5.16 11.28
N SER A 343 16.17 -6.16 11.50
CA SER A 343 15.73 -7.11 10.47
C SER A 343 15.14 -6.38 9.25
N LEU A 344 15.42 -6.89 8.05
CA LEU A 344 14.99 -6.32 6.76
C LEU A 344 13.47 -6.08 6.71
N TRP A 345 12.68 -6.93 7.35
CA TRP A 345 11.22 -6.82 7.41
C TRP A 345 10.71 -5.73 8.35
N ALA A 346 11.40 -5.49 9.47
CA ALA A 346 11.08 -4.36 10.36
C ALA A 346 11.42 -3.02 9.67
N LYS A 347 12.51 -2.98 8.90
CA LYS A 347 12.85 -1.85 8.02
C LYS A 347 11.79 -1.67 6.94
N CYS A 348 11.42 -2.72 6.19
CA CYS A 348 10.37 -2.63 5.18
C CYS A 348 9.01 -2.19 5.74
N ARG A 349 8.62 -2.63 6.94
CA ARG A 349 7.34 -2.23 7.57
C ARG A 349 7.36 -0.80 8.09
N ALA A 350 8.45 -0.37 8.72
CA ALA A 350 8.64 1.01 9.13
C ALA A 350 8.67 1.93 7.91
N ASN A 351 9.41 1.54 6.89
CA ASN A 351 9.50 2.23 5.60
C ASN A 351 8.14 2.30 4.91
N TYR A 352 7.41 1.19 4.78
CA TYR A 352 6.09 1.17 4.16
C TYR A 352 5.11 2.10 4.88
N ARG A 353 5.09 2.08 6.23
CA ARG A 353 4.19 2.94 7.01
C ARG A 353 4.60 4.41 6.94
N PHE A 354 5.90 4.68 6.86
CA PHE A 354 6.45 6.02 6.65
C PHE A 354 6.10 6.56 5.26
N TYR A 355 6.25 5.74 4.20
CA TYR A 355 5.95 6.11 2.82
C TYR A 355 4.44 6.21 2.54
N MET A 356 3.60 5.36 3.13
CA MET A 356 2.15 5.35 2.83
C MET A 356 1.32 6.33 3.67
N LYS A 357 1.74 6.70 4.88
CA LYS A 357 1.00 7.64 5.75
C LYS A 357 0.72 8.99 5.04
N PRO A 358 1.65 9.57 4.26
CA PRO A 358 1.39 10.73 3.40
C PRO A 358 0.29 10.58 2.34
N TYR A 359 -0.09 9.37 1.94
CA TYR A 359 -1.11 9.13 0.90
C TYR A 359 -2.51 8.86 1.47
N LEU A 360 -2.66 8.78 2.80
CA LEU A 360 -3.94 8.45 3.43
C LEU A 360 -5.03 9.51 3.17
N PHE A 361 -4.66 10.77 2.91
CA PHE A 361 -5.63 11.85 2.63
C PHE A 361 -6.48 11.54 1.38
N ILE A 362 -5.90 10.86 0.39
CA ILE A 362 -6.55 10.47 -0.87
C ILE A 362 -7.69 9.48 -0.59
N LEU A 363 -7.45 8.51 0.29
CA LEU A 363 -8.45 7.51 0.66
C LEU A 363 -9.53 8.07 1.59
N ASN A 364 -9.20 9.12 2.36
CA ASN A 364 -10.15 9.77 3.27
C ASN A 364 -11.12 10.71 2.55
N ARG A 365 -10.70 11.36 1.43
CA ARG A 365 -11.55 12.30 0.68
C ARG A 365 -12.31 11.59 -0.45
N LYS A 366 -13.57 11.23 -0.19
CA LYS A 366 -14.53 10.67 -1.18
C LYS A 366 -14.53 11.37 -2.56
N PRO A 367 -14.56 12.72 -2.67
CA PRO A 367 -14.56 13.38 -3.98
C PRO A 367 -13.28 13.13 -4.79
N VAL A 368 -12.13 13.03 -4.12
CA VAL A 368 -10.84 12.72 -4.75
C VAL A 368 -10.86 11.28 -5.28
N LEU A 369 -11.32 10.32 -4.47
CA LEU A 369 -11.42 8.92 -4.88
C LEU A 369 -12.32 8.72 -6.11
N LEU A 370 -13.44 9.44 -6.19
CA LEU A 370 -14.35 9.40 -7.34
C LEU A 370 -13.70 9.95 -8.62
N LEU A 371 -12.93 11.04 -8.52
CA LEU A 371 -12.19 11.56 -9.68
C LEU A 371 -11.05 10.62 -10.09
N LEU A 372 -10.41 9.93 -9.14
CA LEU A 372 -9.41 8.90 -9.43
C LEU A 372 -9.97 7.70 -10.19
N THR A 373 -11.19 7.25 -9.88
CA THR A 373 -11.84 6.19 -10.68
C THR A 373 -12.18 6.67 -12.09
N ALA A 374 -12.50 7.96 -12.28
CA ALA A 374 -12.70 8.53 -13.61
C ALA A 374 -11.42 8.50 -14.46
N PHE A 375 -10.24 8.75 -13.87
CA PHE A 375 -8.96 8.59 -14.57
C PHE A 375 -8.69 7.15 -14.99
N LEU A 376 -8.98 6.19 -14.11
CA LEU A 376 -8.84 4.76 -14.41
C LEU A 376 -9.69 4.36 -15.62
N VAL A 377 -10.98 4.70 -15.59
CA VAL A 377 -11.92 4.37 -16.67
C VAL A 377 -11.55 5.07 -17.98
N TYR A 378 -11.14 6.33 -17.92
CA TYR A 378 -10.69 7.04 -19.12
C TYR A 378 -9.50 6.35 -19.78
N ARG A 379 -8.47 5.96 -19.01
CA ARG A 379 -7.33 5.22 -19.56
C ARG A 379 -7.69 3.83 -20.05
N LEU A 380 -8.53 3.11 -19.30
CA LEU A 380 -9.04 1.81 -19.74
C LEU A 380 -9.73 1.91 -21.11
N SER A 381 -10.60 2.92 -21.25
CA SER A 381 -11.34 3.17 -22.49
C SER A 381 -10.42 3.55 -23.65
N ARG A 382 -9.39 4.36 -23.41
CA ARG A 382 -8.39 4.70 -24.43
C ARG A 382 -7.68 3.48 -25.00
N GLY A 383 -7.57 2.36 -24.26
CA GLY A 383 -7.05 1.11 -24.81
C GLY A 383 -7.84 0.55 -26.00
N SER A 384 -9.15 0.85 -26.11
CA SER A 384 -9.95 0.50 -27.31
C SER A 384 -9.51 1.26 -28.56
N SER A 385 -8.92 2.44 -28.41
CA SER A 385 -8.47 3.25 -29.56
C SER A 385 -7.34 2.57 -30.32
N TRP A 386 -6.53 1.73 -29.67
CA TRP A 386 -5.46 0.95 -30.31
C TRP A 386 -5.99 -0.05 -31.33
N PHE A 387 -7.21 -0.56 -31.15
CA PHE A 387 -7.84 -1.49 -32.09
C PHE A 387 -8.71 -0.78 -33.13
N LEU A 388 -8.82 0.56 -33.09
CA LEU A 388 -9.77 1.28 -33.95
C LEU A 388 -9.45 1.12 -35.44
N THR A 389 -8.17 1.18 -35.83
CA THR A 389 -7.76 0.98 -37.23
C THR A 389 -8.15 -0.42 -37.73
N GLN A 390 -7.94 -1.45 -36.91
CA GLN A 390 -8.33 -2.82 -37.20
C GLN A 390 -9.86 -2.96 -37.27
N TYR A 391 -10.59 -2.37 -36.32
CA TYR A 391 -12.04 -2.37 -36.30
C TYR A 391 -12.65 -1.75 -37.56
N ILE A 392 -12.18 -0.59 -37.99
CA ILE A 392 -12.68 0.09 -39.20
C ILE A 392 -12.45 -0.78 -40.43
N SER A 393 -11.27 -1.38 -40.54
CA SER A 393 -10.90 -2.21 -41.67
C SER A 393 -11.72 -3.51 -41.74
N THR A 394 -11.91 -4.18 -40.60
CA THR A 394 -12.73 -5.41 -40.52
C THR A 394 -14.23 -5.16 -40.70
N ARG A 395 -14.75 -4.08 -40.12
CA ARG A 395 -16.19 -3.79 -40.10
C ARG A 395 -16.71 -3.23 -41.42
N TYR A 396 -15.95 -2.35 -42.07
CA TYR A 396 -16.37 -1.62 -43.28
C TYR A 396 -15.63 -2.04 -44.55
N HIS A 397 -14.76 -3.06 -44.47
CA HIS A 397 -13.91 -3.52 -45.58
C HIS A 397 -13.05 -2.42 -46.19
N TRP A 398 -12.67 -1.42 -45.40
CA TRP A 398 -11.70 -0.40 -45.79
C TRP A 398 -10.28 -0.96 -45.70
N THR A 399 -9.37 -0.44 -46.51
CA THR A 399 -7.95 -0.81 -46.37
C THR A 399 -7.42 -0.27 -45.04
N LEU A 400 -6.46 -0.98 -44.42
CA LEU A 400 -5.84 -0.53 -43.17
C LEU A 400 -5.17 0.84 -43.33
N ALA A 401 -4.68 1.18 -44.51
CA ALA A 401 -4.21 2.53 -44.83
C ALA A 401 -5.34 3.56 -44.70
N GLN A 402 -6.46 3.39 -45.42
CA GLN A 402 -7.60 4.31 -45.33
C GLN A 402 -8.14 4.45 -43.89
N ALA A 403 -8.21 3.33 -43.17
CA ALA A 403 -8.59 3.33 -41.75
C ALA A 403 -7.60 4.13 -40.90
N ASN A 404 -6.29 3.93 -41.10
CA ASN A 404 -5.25 4.66 -40.36
C ASN A 404 -5.32 6.16 -40.61
N MET A 405 -5.53 6.58 -41.86
CA MET A 405 -5.73 7.98 -42.22
C MET A 405 -6.97 8.59 -41.52
N LEU A 406 -8.08 7.85 -41.44
CA LEU A 406 -9.27 8.33 -40.73
C LEU A 406 -9.02 8.47 -39.23
N VAL A 407 -8.34 7.50 -38.62
CA VAL A 407 -7.95 7.53 -37.20
C VAL A 407 -6.97 8.68 -36.90
N ALA A 408 -6.05 8.95 -37.82
CA ALA A 408 -5.09 10.03 -37.74
C ALA A 408 -5.75 11.42 -37.74
N SER A 409 -6.94 11.57 -38.32
CA SER A 409 -7.63 12.87 -38.44
C SER A 409 -8.18 13.46 -37.13
N ARG A 410 -8.11 12.73 -36.00
CA ARG A 410 -8.63 13.20 -34.70
C ARG A 410 -8.04 14.55 -34.24
N PRO A 411 -6.72 14.81 -34.33
CA PRO A 411 -6.15 16.09 -33.91
C PRO A 411 -6.75 17.31 -34.65
N THR A 412 -7.22 17.14 -35.88
CA THR A 412 -7.90 18.20 -36.67
C THR A 412 -9.15 18.74 -35.96
N VAL A 413 -9.81 17.91 -35.13
CA VAL A 413 -10.95 18.31 -34.31
C VAL A 413 -10.50 18.77 -32.92
N SER A 414 -9.56 18.06 -32.30
CA SER A 414 -9.08 18.40 -30.95
C SER A 414 -8.39 19.76 -30.87
N ILE A 415 -7.56 20.13 -31.86
CA ILE A 415 -6.79 21.37 -31.85
C ILE A 415 -7.70 22.62 -31.83
N PRO A 416 -8.68 22.78 -32.75
CA PRO A 416 -9.60 23.92 -32.70
C PRO A 416 -10.42 23.98 -31.40
N ILE A 417 -10.82 22.82 -30.87
CA ILE A 417 -11.58 22.74 -29.62
C ILE A 417 -10.74 23.24 -28.44
N PHE A 418 -9.47 22.85 -28.35
CA PHE A 418 -8.59 23.31 -27.27
C PHE A 418 -8.15 24.77 -27.42
N LEU A 419 -7.86 25.23 -28.65
CA LEU A 419 -7.42 26.59 -28.91
C LEU A 419 -8.53 27.63 -28.80
N TRP A 420 -9.71 27.33 -29.35
CA TRP A 420 -10.80 28.31 -29.45
C TRP A 420 -12.06 27.85 -28.74
N GLY A 421 -12.43 26.56 -28.86
CA GLY A 421 -13.67 26.03 -28.30
C GLY A 421 -13.80 26.19 -26.78
N LEU A 422 -12.84 25.64 -26.02
CA LEU A 422 -12.84 25.69 -24.56
C LEU A 422 -12.76 27.14 -24.00
N PRO A 423 -11.84 28.01 -24.45
CA PRO A 423 -11.82 29.39 -23.96
C PRO A 423 -13.06 30.18 -24.36
N TYR A 424 -13.61 29.96 -25.56
CA TYR A 424 -14.86 30.58 -25.99
C TYR A 424 -16.04 30.16 -25.09
N LEU A 425 -16.19 28.87 -24.83
CA LEU A 425 -17.21 28.32 -23.94
C LEU A 425 -17.09 28.90 -22.51
N LYS A 426 -15.86 28.97 -21.97
CA LYS A 426 -15.60 29.46 -20.60
C LYS A 426 -15.87 30.96 -20.43
N LYS A 427 -15.63 31.76 -21.49
CA LYS A 427 -15.77 33.22 -21.46
C LYS A 427 -17.16 33.72 -21.86
N TYR A 428 -17.75 33.14 -22.90
CA TYR A 428 -18.97 33.68 -23.53
C TYR A 428 -20.24 32.87 -23.25
N VAL A 429 -20.13 31.54 -23.07
CA VAL A 429 -21.31 30.67 -22.89
C VAL A 429 -21.62 30.43 -21.42
N LEU A 430 -20.58 30.29 -20.59
CA LEU A 430 -20.73 30.06 -19.16
C LEU A 430 -20.89 31.39 -18.41
N ASN A 431 -21.95 31.49 -17.60
CA ASN A 431 -22.32 32.70 -16.85
C ASN A 431 -21.08 33.35 -16.19
N PRO A 432 -20.78 34.65 -16.45
CA PRO A 432 -19.62 35.32 -15.90
C PRO A 432 -19.49 35.23 -14.39
N ARG A 433 -20.62 35.11 -13.67
CA ARG A 433 -20.70 35.06 -12.20
C ARG A 433 -20.36 33.71 -11.55
N ARG A 434 -20.15 32.64 -12.33
CA ARG A 434 -19.76 31.31 -11.79
C ARG A 434 -18.25 31.24 -11.51
N ASP A 435 -17.88 30.55 -10.44
CA ASP A 435 -16.48 30.27 -10.13
C ASP A 435 -15.77 29.50 -11.26
N SER A 436 -14.46 29.66 -11.40
CA SER A 436 -13.67 28.98 -12.44
C SER A 436 -13.78 27.46 -12.31
N THR A 437 -13.80 26.94 -11.08
CA THR A 437 -13.92 25.50 -10.81
C THR A 437 -15.30 24.95 -11.17
N ASP A 438 -16.36 25.73 -10.93
CA ASP A 438 -17.73 25.37 -11.31
C ASP A 438 -17.90 25.29 -12.83
N LYS A 439 -17.23 26.20 -13.56
CA LYS A 439 -17.18 26.18 -15.03
C LYS A 439 -16.45 24.94 -15.54
N ASP A 440 -15.32 24.60 -14.94
CA ASP A 440 -14.55 23.40 -15.29
C ASP A 440 -15.36 22.11 -15.02
N LEU A 441 -16.13 22.05 -13.92
CA LEU A 441 -17.01 20.91 -13.62
C LEU A 441 -18.16 20.77 -14.64
N TRP A 442 -18.79 21.87 -15.04
CA TRP A 442 -19.83 21.82 -16.07
C TRP A 442 -19.26 21.33 -17.40
N LEU A 443 -18.08 21.83 -17.78
CA LEU A 443 -17.41 21.43 -19.01
C LEU A 443 -16.94 19.97 -18.96
N ALA A 444 -16.51 19.47 -17.79
CA ALA A 444 -16.19 18.06 -17.58
C ALA A 444 -17.43 17.17 -17.76
N ARG A 445 -18.60 17.60 -17.24
CA ARG A 445 -19.88 16.90 -17.44
C ARG A 445 -20.31 16.85 -18.90
N ALA A 446 -20.17 17.96 -19.63
CA ALA A 446 -20.43 17.98 -21.06
C ALA A 446 -19.46 17.05 -21.82
N SER A 447 -18.17 17.09 -21.47
CA SER A 447 -17.13 16.28 -22.12
C SER A 447 -17.33 14.78 -21.93
N ILE A 448 -17.71 14.32 -20.72
CA ILE A 448 -17.97 12.89 -20.46
C ILE A 448 -19.23 12.39 -21.18
N LEU A 449 -20.24 13.25 -21.38
CA LEU A 449 -21.40 12.91 -22.22
C LEU A 449 -20.99 12.74 -23.69
N CYS A 450 -20.17 13.65 -24.22
CA CYS A 450 -19.60 13.52 -25.56
C CYS A 450 -18.76 12.23 -25.70
N LEU A 451 -17.93 11.89 -24.70
CA LEU A 451 -17.19 10.61 -24.69
C LEU A 451 -18.14 9.41 -24.69
N THR A 452 -19.20 9.42 -23.88
CA THR A 452 -20.15 8.31 -23.77
C THR A 452 -20.89 8.10 -25.09
N LEU A 453 -21.48 9.16 -25.64
CA LEU A 453 -22.26 9.13 -26.87
C LEU A 453 -21.39 8.84 -28.11
N GLY A 454 -20.21 9.47 -28.20
CA GLY A 454 -19.29 9.24 -29.31
C GLY A 454 -18.73 7.82 -29.32
N THR A 455 -18.36 7.29 -28.15
CA THR A 455 -17.88 5.90 -28.04
C THR A 455 -18.99 4.89 -28.34
N LEU A 456 -20.22 5.15 -27.87
CA LEU A 456 -21.37 4.32 -28.21
C LEU A 456 -21.65 4.34 -29.72
N GLY A 457 -21.62 5.53 -30.32
CA GLY A 457 -21.82 5.72 -31.76
C GLY A 457 -20.79 4.95 -32.60
N ILE A 458 -19.52 4.94 -32.19
CA ILE A 458 -18.48 4.14 -32.88
C ILE A 458 -18.84 2.65 -32.86
N GLY A 459 -19.26 2.11 -31.72
CA GLY A 459 -19.64 0.70 -31.59
C GLY A 459 -20.91 0.32 -32.35
N LEU A 460 -21.90 1.21 -32.41
CA LEU A 460 -23.19 0.96 -33.06
C LEU A 460 -23.23 1.32 -34.55
N SER A 461 -22.25 2.06 -35.05
CA SER A 461 -22.29 2.65 -36.40
C SER A 461 -22.33 1.58 -37.51
N PRO A 462 -23.41 1.53 -38.33
CA PRO A 462 -23.53 0.56 -39.41
C PRO A 462 -22.73 0.94 -40.67
N SER A 463 -22.36 2.21 -40.83
CA SER A 463 -21.60 2.70 -41.98
C SER A 463 -20.57 3.77 -41.58
N VAL A 464 -19.56 3.98 -42.43
CA VAL A 464 -18.53 5.00 -42.21
C VAL A 464 -19.12 6.40 -42.09
N ALA A 465 -20.21 6.68 -42.80
CA ALA A 465 -20.92 7.96 -42.71
C ALA A 465 -21.47 8.25 -41.30
N THR A 466 -21.84 7.22 -40.53
CA THR A 466 -22.26 7.35 -39.13
C THR A 466 -21.09 7.24 -38.14
N LEU A 467 -20.00 6.61 -38.55
CA LEU A 467 -18.77 6.48 -37.77
C LEU A 467 -18.06 7.85 -37.61
N ILE A 468 -17.86 8.58 -38.71
CA ILE A 468 -17.17 9.88 -38.73
C ILE A 468 -17.76 10.87 -37.71
N PRO A 469 -19.07 11.19 -37.71
CA PRO A 469 -19.65 12.10 -36.72
C PRO A 469 -19.52 11.55 -35.29
N SER A 470 -19.59 10.23 -35.09
CA SER A 470 -19.37 9.61 -33.76
C SER A 470 -17.93 9.79 -33.27
N MET A 471 -16.94 9.66 -34.16
CA MET A 471 -15.53 9.94 -33.87
C MET A 471 -15.30 11.43 -33.57
N ILE A 472 -15.94 12.34 -34.29
CA ILE A 472 -15.89 13.79 -34.01
C ILE A 472 -16.43 14.06 -32.61
N ILE A 473 -17.62 13.53 -32.28
CA ILE A 473 -18.24 13.69 -30.96
C ILE A 473 -17.35 13.12 -29.85
N GLN A 474 -16.78 11.92 -30.05
CA GLN A 474 -15.84 11.34 -29.09
C GLN A 474 -14.60 12.22 -28.90
N THR A 475 -14.05 12.74 -30.00
CA THR A 475 -12.84 13.58 -30.00
C THR A 475 -13.08 14.91 -29.28
N SER A 476 -14.26 15.51 -29.44
CA SER A 476 -14.68 16.70 -28.70
C SER A 476 -14.71 16.49 -27.17
N GLY A 477 -14.99 15.26 -26.73
CA GLY A 477 -14.97 14.89 -25.32
C GLY A 477 -13.57 14.64 -24.72
N SER A 478 -12.50 14.67 -25.53
CA SER A 478 -11.13 14.39 -25.08
C SER A 478 -10.63 15.34 -23.99
N GLY A 479 -11.19 16.56 -23.90
CA GLY A 479 -10.92 17.56 -22.86
C GLY A 479 -11.23 17.12 -21.43
N PHE A 480 -12.04 16.07 -21.27
CA PHE A 480 -12.47 15.55 -19.97
C PHE A 480 -11.30 15.29 -18.99
N VAL A 481 -10.22 14.69 -19.47
CA VAL A 481 -9.07 14.31 -18.62
C VAL A 481 -8.35 15.54 -18.07
N PHE A 482 -8.23 16.60 -18.87
CA PHE A 482 -7.59 17.85 -18.47
C PHE A 482 -8.46 18.63 -17.46
N LEU A 483 -9.76 18.68 -17.70
CA LEU A 483 -10.72 19.34 -16.81
C LEU A 483 -10.81 18.63 -15.46
N THR A 484 -10.89 17.29 -15.48
CA THR A 484 -10.88 16.46 -14.26
C THR A 484 -9.57 16.62 -13.49
N ARG A 485 -8.44 16.78 -14.21
CA ARG A 485 -7.12 17.06 -13.61
C ARG A 485 -7.06 18.45 -12.99
N SER A 486 -7.65 19.47 -13.61
CA SER A 486 -7.82 20.80 -13.00
C SER A 486 -8.63 20.69 -11.69
N ILE A 487 -9.81 20.06 -11.73
CA ILE A 487 -10.72 19.94 -10.58
C ILE A 487 -10.09 19.15 -9.43
N ILE A 488 -9.43 18.01 -9.69
CA ILE A 488 -8.87 17.20 -8.60
C ILE A 488 -7.74 17.93 -7.86
N THR A 489 -7.02 18.83 -8.54
CA THR A 489 -5.94 19.63 -7.92
C THR A 489 -6.46 20.74 -7.02
N THR A 490 -7.69 21.23 -7.21
CA THR A 490 -8.29 22.23 -6.32
C THR A 490 -8.86 21.62 -5.03
N LEU A 491 -9.01 20.29 -4.97
CA LEU A 491 -9.53 19.55 -3.80
C LEU A 491 -8.45 19.14 -2.80
N VAL A 492 -7.19 19.36 -3.14
CA VAL A 492 -6.01 18.88 -2.43
C VAL A 492 -5.12 20.07 -2.07
N GLU A 493 -4.51 20.03 -0.90
CA GLU A 493 -3.64 21.11 -0.43
C GLU A 493 -2.34 21.16 -1.26
N ARG A 494 -1.73 22.35 -1.38
CA ARG A 494 -0.62 22.60 -2.32
C ARG A 494 0.58 21.67 -2.07
N ASP A 495 0.83 21.34 -0.81
CA ASP A 495 1.89 20.44 -0.33
C ASP A 495 1.65 18.96 -0.73
N GLU A 496 0.40 18.56 -0.98
CA GLU A 496 0.07 17.17 -1.33
C GLU A 496 -0.11 16.94 -2.84
N THR A 497 -0.05 18.00 -3.66
CA THR A 497 -0.30 17.95 -5.13
C THR A 497 0.66 17.03 -5.89
N ALA A 498 1.95 17.03 -5.53
CA ALA A 498 2.94 16.15 -6.15
C ALA A 498 2.59 14.66 -5.92
N ARG A 499 2.17 14.32 -4.69
CA ARG A 499 1.73 12.96 -4.34
C ARG A 499 0.48 12.58 -5.13
N LEU A 500 -0.47 13.49 -5.29
CA LEU A 500 -1.67 13.26 -6.11
C LEU A 500 -1.32 12.90 -7.56
N TYR A 501 -0.40 13.65 -8.19
CA TYR A 501 0.02 13.34 -9.56
C TYR A 501 0.67 11.97 -9.68
N THR A 502 1.52 11.58 -8.74
CA THR A 502 2.10 10.22 -8.75
C THR A 502 1.03 9.13 -8.68
N VAL A 503 0.00 9.33 -7.86
CA VAL A 503 -1.13 8.37 -7.75
C VAL A 503 -1.96 8.34 -9.03
N ILE A 504 -2.22 9.49 -9.64
CA ILE A 504 -2.91 9.55 -10.94
C ILE A 504 -2.13 8.73 -11.97
N GLU A 505 -0.82 8.92 -12.11
CA GLU A 505 -0.01 8.21 -13.09
C GLU A 505 0.09 6.69 -12.82
N ILE A 506 0.15 6.28 -11.55
CA ILE A 506 0.07 4.85 -11.17
C ILE A 506 -1.28 4.25 -11.61
N ILE A 507 -2.39 4.93 -11.31
CA ILE A 507 -3.73 4.48 -11.68
C ILE A 507 -3.88 4.41 -13.21
N GLN A 508 -3.32 5.39 -13.93
CA GLN A 508 -3.33 5.40 -15.39
C GLN A 508 -2.53 4.23 -15.98
N SER A 509 -1.40 3.89 -15.37
CA SER A 509 -0.57 2.74 -15.76
C SER A 509 -1.31 1.42 -15.55
N VAL A 510 -1.95 1.25 -14.38
CA VAL A 510 -2.83 0.09 -14.10
C VAL A 510 -3.96 0.02 -15.13
N GLY A 511 -4.57 1.17 -15.45
CA GLY A 511 -5.61 1.26 -16.48
C GLY A 511 -5.17 0.73 -17.84
N ASN A 512 -3.95 1.04 -18.29
CA ASN A 512 -3.43 0.52 -19.56
C ASN A 512 -3.23 -1.00 -19.52
N ILE A 513 -2.67 -1.54 -18.43
CA ILE A 513 -2.44 -2.98 -18.27
C ILE A 513 -3.78 -3.73 -18.27
N VAL A 514 -4.76 -3.25 -17.51
CA VAL A 514 -6.10 -3.85 -17.51
C VAL A 514 -6.78 -3.72 -18.87
N ALA A 515 -6.58 -2.61 -19.59
CA ALA A 515 -7.14 -2.41 -20.93
C ALA A 515 -6.60 -3.44 -21.91
N SER A 516 -5.28 -3.66 -21.92
CA SER A 516 -4.62 -4.59 -22.83
C SER A 516 -5.15 -6.03 -22.72
N LEU A 517 -5.59 -6.47 -21.54
CA LEU A 517 -6.22 -7.78 -21.37
C LEU A 517 -7.73 -7.74 -21.67
N SER A 518 -8.46 -6.83 -21.02
CA SER A 518 -9.92 -6.79 -21.09
C SER A 518 -10.44 -6.42 -22.48
N ILE A 519 -9.89 -5.37 -23.09
CA ILE A 519 -10.32 -4.92 -24.43
C ILE A 519 -9.98 -5.97 -25.47
N THR A 520 -8.81 -6.60 -25.39
CA THR A 520 -8.40 -7.66 -26.32
C THR A 520 -9.38 -8.83 -26.27
N THR A 521 -9.73 -9.32 -25.07
CA THR A 521 -10.67 -10.43 -24.94
C THR A 521 -12.07 -10.10 -25.44
N VAL A 522 -12.55 -8.87 -25.16
CA VAL A 522 -13.88 -8.43 -25.57
C VAL A 522 -13.93 -8.17 -27.08
N PHE A 523 -12.86 -7.64 -27.66
CA PHE A 523 -12.75 -7.43 -29.10
C PHE A 523 -12.69 -8.78 -29.85
N GLN A 524 -11.92 -9.76 -29.36
CA GLN A 524 -11.92 -11.12 -29.90
C GLN A 524 -13.30 -11.78 -29.82
N LEU A 525 -14.01 -11.62 -28.69
CA LEU A 525 -15.39 -12.11 -28.56
C LEU A 525 -16.31 -11.43 -29.57
N GLY A 526 -16.19 -10.12 -29.75
CA GLY A 526 -16.95 -9.36 -30.74
C GLY A 526 -16.70 -9.83 -32.18
N LEU A 527 -15.44 -10.11 -32.53
CA LEU A 527 -15.07 -10.65 -33.85
C LEU A 527 -15.67 -12.04 -34.09
N ARG A 528 -15.65 -12.92 -33.08
CA ARG A 528 -16.24 -14.28 -33.18
C ARG A 528 -17.76 -14.26 -33.32
N LEU A 529 -18.44 -13.35 -32.63
CA LEU A 529 -19.89 -13.20 -32.70
C LEU A 529 -20.33 -12.56 -34.03
N GLY A 530 -19.48 -11.74 -34.65
CA GLY A 530 -19.70 -11.15 -35.97
C GLY A 530 -20.82 -10.11 -36.01
N GLY A 531 -21.00 -9.51 -37.20
CA GLY A 531 -22.07 -8.55 -37.47
C GLY A 531 -22.04 -7.32 -36.55
N PHE A 532 -23.13 -7.10 -35.83
CA PHE A 532 -23.28 -5.98 -34.89
C PHE A 532 -22.33 -6.07 -33.69
N TRP A 533 -21.98 -7.29 -33.26
CA TRP A 533 -21.18 -7.53 -32.05
C TRP A 533 -19.68 -7.21 -32.22
N ILE A 534 -19.22 -6.91 -33.44
CA ILE A 534 -17.83 -6.47 -33.69
C ILE A 534 -17.51 -5.19 -32.89
N GLY A 535 -18.51 -4.33 -32.66
CA GLY A 535 -18.40 -3.10 -31.87
C GLY A 535 -18.43 -3.28 -30.35
N LEU A 536 -18.45 -4.52 -29.83
CA LEU A 536 -18.68 -4.81 -28.41
C LEU A 536 -17.68 -4.12 -27.45
N ALA A 537 -16.42 -3.98 -27.85
CA ALA A 537 -15.41 -3.28 -27.04
C ALA A 537 -15.74 -1.78 -26.84
N TRP A 538 -16.33 -1.13 -27.84
CA TRP A 538 -16.80 0.27 -27.75
C TRP A 538 -18.09 0.39 -26.94
N MET A 539 -18.98 -0.61 -27.02
CA MET A 539 -20.17 -0.67 -26.18
C MET A 539 -19.83 -0.84 -24.70
N MET A 540 -18.85 -1.71 -24.38
CA MET A 540 -18.34 -1.89 -23.02
C MET A 540 -17.69 -0.61 -22.49
N THR A 541 -16.86 0.06 -23.29
CA THR A 541 -16.20 1.30 -22.83
C THR A 541 -17.19 2.45 -22.68
N SER A 542 -18.22 2.51 -23.52
CA SER A 542 -19.32 3.46 -23.36
C SER A 542 -20.12 3.23 -22.07
N SER A 543 -20.43 1.98 -21.71
CA SER A 543 -21.15 1.70 -20.46
C SER A 543 -20.35 2.11 -19.23
N LEU A 544 -19.03 1.92 -19.24
CA LEU A 544 -18.13 2.42 -18.20
C LEU A 544 -18.09 3.95 -18.15
N PHE A 545 -18.07 4.63 -19.30
CA PHE A 545 -18.18 6.09 -19.32
C PHE A 545 -19.53 6.59 -18.80
N CYS A 546 -20.62 5.86 -19.06
CA CYS A 546 -21.94 6.18 -18.51
C CYS A 546 -21.95 6.08 -16.97
N MET A 547 -21.30 5.06 -16.39
CA MET A 547 -21.15 4.94 -14.94
C MET A 547 -20.36 6.12 -14.34
N VAL A 548 -19.28 6.54 -14.99
CA VAL A 548 -18.48 7.71 -14.58
C VAL A 548 -19.27 9.01 -14.75
N ALA A 549 -20.02 9.15 -15.85
CA ALA A 549 -20.89 10.30 -16.09
C ALA A 549 -21.94 10.44 -14.98
N ALA A 550 -22.59 9.34 -14.59
CA ALA A 550 -23.52 9.33 -13.46
C ALA A 550 -22.82 9.74 -12.16
N ALA A 551 -21.64 9.18 -11.86
CA ALA A 551 -20.87 9.52 -10.66
C ALA A 551 -20.49 11.02 -10.60
N ILE A 552 -20.05 11.61 -11.72
CA ILE A 552 -19.67 13.02 -11.82
C ILE A 552 -20.90 13.95 -11.82
N TRP A 553 -22.07 13.45 -12.23
CA TRP A 553 -23.31 14.21 -12.11
C TRP A 553 -23.74 14.40 -10.65
N PHE A 554 -23.52 13.37 -9.81
CA PHE A 554 -23.76 13.45 -8.36
C PHE A 554 -22.66 14.17 -7.59
N PHE A 555 -21.50 14.37 -8.20
CA PHE A 555 -20.39 15.10 -7.60
C PHE A 555 -20.77 16.57 -7.34
N ARG A 556 -20.55 17.03 -6.10
CA ARG A 556 -20.71 18.43 -5.70
C ARG A 556 -19.39 18.95 -5.17
N LEU A 557 -19.04 20.17 -5.58
CA LEU A 557 -17.86 20.86 -5.06
C LEU A 557 -18.11 21.26 -3.60
N PRO A 558 -17.07 21.20 -2.73
CA PRO A 558 -17.13 21.81 -1.40
C PRO A 558 -17.41 23.32 -1.56
N PRO A 559 -18.23 23.94 -0.69
CA PRO A 559 -18.40 25.38 -0.70
C PRO A 559 -17.04 26.07 -0.48
N SER A 560 -16.69 27.03 -1.34
CA SER A 560 -15.47 27.83 -1.16
C SER A 560 -15.53 28.56 0.18
N PRO A 561 -14.43 28.62 0.95
CA PRO A 561 -14.36 29.53 2.10
C PRO A 561 -14.61 30.95 1.58
N GLN A 562 -15.65 31.59 2.10
CA GLN A 562 -15.90 33.01 1.87
C GLN A 562 -14.78 33.80 2.53
N THR A 563 -14.17 34.72 1.79
CA THR A 563 -13.34 35.77 2.37
C THR A 563 -14.18 36.52 3.41
N PRO A 564 -13.72 36.67 4.65
CA PRO A 564 -14.50 37.39 5.66
C PRO A 564 -14.63 38.85 5.24
N ASP A 565 -15.84 39.24 4.83
CA ASP A 565 -16.20 40.65 4.73
C ASP A 565 -16.15 41.23 6.15
N ASN A 566 -15.25 42.19 6.34
CA ASN A 566 -15.05 42.96 7.56
C ASN A 566 -16.34 43.73 7.90
N HIS A 567 -17.30 43.15 8.62
CA HIS A 567 -18.31 43.89 9.37
C HIS A 567 -18.61 43.15 10.68
N PHE A 568 -17.90 43.52 11.74
CA PHE A 568 -18.29 43.21 13.12
C PHE A 568 -19.42 44.15 13.54
N PRO A 569 -20.47 43.61 14.18
CA PRO A 569 -20.88 44.21 15.43
C PRO A 569 -21.04 43.18 16.57
N LEU A 570 -20.68 43.66 17.76
CA LEU A 570 -20.73 43.00 19.06
C LEU A 570 -22.17 42.72 19.51
N GLN A 571 -22.45 41.51 20.04
CA GLN A 571 -23.38 41.30 21.17
C GLN A 571 -23.24 39.90 21.81
N PRO A 572 -23.57 39.74 23.12
CA PRO A 572 -23.08 38.67 24.01
C PRO A 572 -24.05 37.45 24.09
N PRO A 573 -23.69 36.36 24.82
CA PRO A 573 -24.11 35.01 24.48
C PRO A 573 -25.49 34.65 25.03
N ARG A 574 -26.29 33.91 24.25
CA ARG A 574 -27.44 33.15 24.76
C ARG A 574 -27.19 31.66 24.63
N THR A 575 -27.16 31.04 25.80
CA THR A 575 -27.26 29.61 26.07
C THR A 575 -28.39 28.96 25.27
N LEU A 576 -28.07 27.89 24.55
CA LEU A 576 -29.07 26.99 23.97
C LEU A 576 -28.83 25.55 24.44
N GLN A 577 -29.90 25.07 25.02
CA GLN A 577 -30.10 23.89 25.85
C GLN A 577 -30.19 22.64 24.97
N TRP A 578 -29.35 21.63 25.21
CA TRP A 578 -29.50 20.32 24.57
C TRP A 578 -30.51 19.49 25.35
N ARG A 579 -31.66 19.24 24.73
CA ARG A 579 -32.70 18.33 25.20
C ARG A 579 -32.19 16.89 25.07
N SER A 580 -31.89 16.25 26.20
CA SER A 580 -31.60 14.82 26.29
C SER A 580 -32.90 13.99 26.22
N SER A 581 -32.95 13.01 25.33
CA SER A 581 -33.92 11.91 25.36
C SER A 581 -33.42 10.77 26.27
N PRO A 582 -34.31 10.00 26.91
CA PRO A 582 -33.97 9.21 28.09
C PRO A 582 -33.23 7.93 27.72
N SER A 583 -32.00 7.79 28.22
CA SER A 583 -31.30 6.51 28.28
C SER A 583 -31.55 5.89 29.66
N PHE A 584 -32.10 4.67 29.65
CA PHE A 584 -32.38 3.87 30.82
C PHE A 584 -31.11 3.65 31.65
N GLY A 585 -31.21 3.94 32.95
CA GLY A 585 -30.14 3.77 33.92
C GLY A 585 -29.82 2.30 34.18
N ILE A 586 -28.59 1.93 33.86
CA ILE A 586 -27.82 0.94 34.62
C ILE A 586 -26.55 1.67 35.01
N GLU A 587 -26.36 1.88 36.31
CA GLU A 587 -25.27 2.67 36.87
C GLU A 587 -23.91 2.12 36.40
N ALA A 588 -23.20 2.98 35.65
CA ALA A 588 -21.88 2.75 35.11
C ALA A 588 -20.80 2.98 36.18
N SER A 589 -20.74 2.14 37.22
CA SER A 589 -19.72 2.25 38.29
C SER A 589 -18.72 1.10 38.37
N SER A 590 -18.83 0.03 37.57
CA SER A 590 -17.76 -0.99 37.45
C SER A 590 -17.32 -1.15 35.98
N GLY A 591 -16.33 -0.35 35.56
CA GLY A 591 -15.83 -0.26 34.17
C GLY A 591 -15.15 -1.50 33.59
N ILE A 592 -15.53 -2.73 33.96
CA ILE A 592 -14.97 -3.99 33.43
C ILE A 592 -16.07 -5.05 33.38
N ALA A 593 -16.77 -5.17 32.25
CA ALA A 593 -17.69 -6.28 32.01
C ALA A 593 -16.99 -7.37 31.17
N PRO A 594 -16.58 -8.52 31.76
CA PRO A 594 -15.86 -9.59 31.06
C PRO A 594 -16.73 -10.34 30.04
N PHE A 595 -18.06 -10.23 30.14
CA PHE A 595 -19.02 -10.97 29.31
C PHE A 595 -19.58 -10.15 28.14
N LEU A 596 -19.38 -8.84 28.11
CA LEU A 596 -19.89 -8.00 27.02
C LEU A 596 -19.12 -8.25 25.72
N PRO A 597 -19.81 -8.44 24.58
CA PRO A 597 -19.16 -8.51 23.29
C PRO A 597 -18.51 -7.16 22.96
N ILE A 598 -17.29 -7.19 22.45
CA ILE A 598 -16.59 -5.99 22.01
C ILE A 598 -17.14 -5.63 20.63
N PRO A 599 -17.68 -4.42 20.41
CA PRO A 599 -18.23 -4.04 19.12
C PRO A 599 -17.14 -4.12 18.07
N ALA A 600 -17.44 -4.80 16.95
CA ALA A 600 -16.56 -4.81 15.80
C ALA A 600 -16.43 -3.38 15.26
N GLU A 601 -15.24 -3.03 14.79
CA GLU A 601 -14.98 -1.74 14.16
C GLU A 601 -15.96 -1.54 12.98
N PRO A 602 -16.63 -0.37 12.89
CA PRO A 602 -17.70 -0.14 11.92
C PRO A 602 -17.24 -0.42 10.49
N LEU A 603 -18.12 -0.99 9.68
CA LEU A 603 -17.90 -1.23 8.25
C LEU A 603 -17.84 0.10 7.50
N GLY A 604 -16.72 0.81 7.63
CA GLY A 604 -16.42 2.01 6.85
C GLY A 604 -15.95 1.67 5.44
N LEU A 605 -14.99 2.45 4.92
CA LEU A 605 -14.41 2.30 3.57
C LEU A 605 -13.82 0.91 3.24
N GLN A 606 -13.55 0.09 4.26
CA GLN A 606 -13.00 -1.26 4.10
C GLN A 606 -14.07 -2.33 3.82
N ALA A 607 -15.37 -2.00 3.80
CA ALA A 607 -16.44 -2.97 3.54
C ALA A 607 -16.25 -3.82 2.27
N PRO A 608 -15.93 -3.27 1.08
CA PRO A 608 -15.71 -4.07 -0.12
C PRO A 608 -14.45 -4.95 -0.01
N LEU A 609 -13.38 -4.45 0.62
CA LEU A 609 -12.17 -5.23 0.87
C LEU A 609 -12.46 -6.39 1.85
N ARG A 610 -13.20 -6.12 2.92
CA ARG A 610 -13.61 -7.13 3.93
C ARG A 610 -14.49 -8.21 3.33
N LEU A 611 -15.44 -7.81 2.46
CA LEU A 611 -16.27 -8.75 1.71
C LEU A 611 -15.45 -9.57 0.73
N PHE A 612 -14.54 -8.94 -0.03
CA PHE A 612 -13.63 -9.64 -0.94
C PHE A 612 -12.74 -10.65 -0.21
N LEU A 613 -12.09 -10.24 0.88
CA LEU A 613 -11.24 -11.11 1.70
C LEU A 613 -12.04 -12.27 2.30
N PHE A 614 -13.27 -12.00 2.77
CA PHE A 614 -14.15 -13.05 3.28
C PHE A 614 -14.50 -14.07 2.19
N CYS A 615 -14.99 -13.61 1.03
CA CYS A 615 -15.36 -14.48 -0.09
C CYS A 615 -14.17 -15.30 -0.61
N PHE A 616 -12.96 -14.73 -0.64
CA PHE A 616 -11.76 -15.44 -1.08
C PHE A 616 -11.24 -16.44 -0.04
N ARG A 617 -11.22 -16.08 1.25
CA ARG A 617 -10.63 -16.92 2.31
C ARG A 617 -11.58 -18.00 2.83
N LEU A 618 -12.89 -17.78 2.81
CA LEU A 618 -13.88 -18.74 3.30
C LEU A 618 -13.76 -20.13 2.66
N PRO A 619 -13.70 -20.31 1.32
CA PRO A 619 -13.56 -21.64 0.73
C PRO A 619 -12.23 -22.30 1.11
N ILE A 620 -11.13 -21.54 1.15
CA ILE A 620 -9.80 -22.03 1.54
C ILE A 620 -9.82 -22.48 3.02
N PHE A 621 -10.41 -21.67 3.91
CA PHE A 621 -10.47 -21.96 5.34
C PHE A 621 -11.28 -23.22 5.63
N ILE A 622 -12.45 -23.36 4.98
CA ILE A 622 -13.29 -24.55 5.09
C ILE A 622 -12.54 -25.77 4.58
N PHE A 623 -11.91 -25.68 3.42
CA PHE A 623 -11.14 -26.78 2.83
C PHE A 623 -10.02 -27.26 3.75
N VAL A 624 -9.18 -26.36 4.28
CA VAL A 624 -8.05 -26.71 5.15
C VAL A 624 -8.55 -27.30 6.48
N THR A 625 -9.59 -26.71 7.08
CA THR A 625 -10.14 -27.17 8.36
C THR A 625 -10.78 -28.54 8.25
N ILE A 626 -11.62 -28.77 7.22
CA ILE A 626 -12.24 -30.08 6.95
C ILE A 626 -11.16 -31.11 6.62
N SER A 627 -10.18 -30.76 5.78
CA SER A 627 -9.08 -31.67 5.43
C SER A 627 -8.28 -32.11 6.65
N TYR A 628 -8.06 -31.21 7.62
CA TYR A 628 -7.35 -31.54 8.85
C TYR A 628 -8.14 -32.51 9.75
N PHE A 629 -9.40 -32.18 10.07
CA PHE A 629 -10.20 -32.99 10.99
C PHE A 629 -10.74 -34.29 10.37
N LEU A 630 -10.95 -34.37 9.05
CA LEU A 630 -11.45 -35.60 8.41
C LEU A 630 -10.34 -36.53 7.93
N PHE A 631 -9.19 -36.00 7.47
CA PHE A 631 -8.15 -36.81 6.82
C PHE A 631 -6.80 -36.73 7.54
N LEU A 632 -6.22 -35.54 7.70
CA LEU A 632 -4.82 -35.40 8.16
C LEU A 632 -4.61 -35.80 9.63
N GLN A 633 -5.63 -35.68 10.49
CA GLN A 633 -5.49 -36.09 11.90
C GLN A 633 -5.34 -37.61 12.07
N TRP A 634 -5.93 -38.40 11.17
CA TRP A 634 -5.97 -39.86 11.20
C TRP A 634 -4.76 -40.51 10.50
N LEU A 635 -4.14 -39.79 9.57
CA LEU A 635 -2.92 -40.25 8.92
C LEU A 635 -1.72 -40.22 9.90
N PRO A 636 -0.80 -41.19 9.83
CA PRO A 636 0.43 -41.23 10.64
C PRO A 636 1.48 -40.23 10.12
N ILE A 637 1.04 -39.01 9.81
CA ILE A 637 1.91 -37.90 9.49
C ILE A 637 2.56 -37.51 10.83
N GLY A 638 3.89 -37.55 10.90
CA GLY A 638 4.63 -37.21 12.12
C GLY A 638 4.23 -35.87 12.73
N SER A 639 4.65 -35.61 13.97
CA SER A 639 4.27 -34.40 14.73
C SER A 639 4.53 -33.09 13.97
N LEU A 640 5.55 -33.06 13.11
CA LEU A 640 5.87 -31.92 12.25
C LEU A 640 4.77 -31.62 11.21
N GLY A 641 4.22 -32.62 10.54
CA GLY A 641 3.18 -32.38 9.53
C GLY A 641 1.84 -32.00 10.15
N LYS A 642 1.51 -32.53 11.34
CA LYS A 642 0.34 -32.07 12.10
C LYS A 642 0.49 -30.62 12.53
N LYS A 643 1.67 -30.22 13.01
CA LYS A 643 1.97 -28.81 13.33
C LYS A 643 1.88 -27.92 12.09
N ALA A 644 2.45 -28.34 10.96
CA ALA A 644 2.38 -27.59 9.71
C ALA A 644 0.92 -27.35 9.27
N ALA A 645 0.06 -28.38 9.34
CA ALA A 645 -1.35 -28.24 9.00
C ALA A 645 -2.10 -27.28 9.94
N LEU A 646 -1.81 -27.33 11.25
CA LEU A 646 -2.37 -26.38 12.23
C LEU A 646 -1.91 -24.93 11.96
N TRP A 647 -0.65 -24.74 11.55
CA TRP A 647 -0.13 -23.45 11.10
C TRP A 647 -0.81 -22.97 9.81
N CYS A 648 -1.17 -23.87 8.89
CA CYS A 648 -1.99 -23.51 7.74
C CYS A 648 -3.39 -23.02 8.16
N ILE A 649 -4.04 -23.67 9.13
CA ILE A 649 -5.34 -23.23 9.68
C ILE A 649 -5.25 -21.82 10.28
N LEU A 650 -4.15 -21.48 10.97
CA LEU A 650 -3.91 -20.14 11.50
C LEU A 650 -3.50 -19.12 10.41
N GLY A 651 -2.79 -19.56 9.36
CA GLY A 651 -2.32 -18.71 8.27
C GLY A 651 -3.43 -18.20 7.35
N VAL A 652 -4.48 -18.98 7.10
CA VAL A 652 -5.61 -18.58 6.24
C VAL A 652 -6.34 -17.31 6.73
N PRO A 653 -6.74 -17.18 8.01
CA PRO A 653 -7.27 -15.94 8.56
C PRO A 653 -6.19 -14.86 8.75
N SER A 654 -4.97 -15.09 8.28
CA SER A 654 -3.84 -14.16 8.36
C SER A 654 -3.31 -13.89 9.76
N ILE A 655 -3.28 -14.94 10.59
CA ILE A 655 -2.59 -14.95 11.89
C ILE A 655 -1.13 -15.38 11.64
N TRP A 656 -0.34 -14.49 11.05
CA TRP A 656 1.09 -14.74 10.78
C TRP A 656 2.02 -14.15 11.85
N TRP A 657 1.50 -13.21 12.65
CA TRP A 657 2.30 -12.45 13.62
C TRP A 657 1.95 -12.87 15.04
N ILE A 658 2.90 -13.55 15.70
CA ILE A 658 2.80 -13.93 17.10
C ILE A 658 3.92 -13.25 17.89
N ASP A 659 3.56 -12.37 18.81
CA ASP A 659 4.49 -11.70 19.74
C ASP A 659 4.57 -12.52 21.03
N LEU A 660 5.56 -13.42 21.11
CA LEU A 660 5.84 -14.22 22.31
C LEU A 660 6.77 -13.44 23.25
N GLN A 661 6.35 -13.25 24.50
CA GLN A 661 7.18 -12.69 25.57
C GLN A 661 7.07 -13.54 26.83
N VAL A 662 8.22 -13.89 27.39
CA VAL A 662 8.34 -14.58 28.68
C VAL A 662 8.65 -13.53 29.74
N ASP A 663 7.96 -13.61 30.88
CA ASP A 663 8.14 -12.67 31.99
C ASP A 663 9.57 -12.78 32.57
N GLY A 664 10.15 -11.63 32.92
CA GLY A 664 11.52 -11.55 33.48
C GLY A 664 12.70 -11.64 32.48
N VAL A 665 12.46 -11.64 31.15
CA VAL A 665 13.54 -11.69 30.13
C VAL A 665 13.53 -10.42 29.25
N ARG A 666 14.68 -9.74 29.12
CA ARG A 666 14.82 -8.58 28.21
C ARG A 666 14.66 -9.02 26.74
N LYS A 667 13.93 -8.20 25.96
CA LYS A 667 13.62 -8.42 24.55
C LYS A 667 14.94 -8.59 23.76
N GLY A 668 15.23 -9.80 23.27
CA GLY A 668 16.44 -10.12 22.50
C GLY A 668 17.35 -11.23 23.07
N SER A 669 17.23 -11.58 24.35
CA SER A 669 17.98 -12.71 24.95
C SER A 669 17.24 -14.07 24.88
N LEU A 670 16.11 -14.09 24.19
CA LEU A 670 15.13 -15.19 24.21
C LEU A 670 15.67 -16.48 23.56
N SER A 671 16.55 -16.37 22.56
CA SER A 671 17.14 -17.52 21.86
C SER A 671 18.17 -18.30 22.70
N LYS A 672 18.83 -17.67 23.68
CA LYS A 672 19.87 -18.31 24.52
C LYS A 672 19.32 -19.01 25.77
N GLN A 673 18.13 -18.63 26.25
CA GLN A 673 17.51 -19.17 27.48
C GLN A 673 16.23 -19.99 27.19
N GLN A 674 15.98 -20.34 25.93
CA GLN A 674 14.69 -20.82 25.42
C GLN A 674 14.22 -22.15 26.05
N GLN A 675 15.13 -23.03 26.48
CA GLN A 675 14.76 -24.39 26.89
C GLN A 675 14.28 -24.49 28.35
N ALA A 676 14.74 -23.64 29.28
CA ALA A 676 14.43 -23.81 30.71
C ALA A 676 13.15 -23.08 31.18
N ARG A 677 12.70 -22.07 30.45
CA ARG A 677 11.55 -21.19 30.84
C ARG A 677 10.28 -21.37 30.01
N LEU A 678 10.29 -22.21 28.98
CA LEU A 678 9.09 -22.60 28.24
C LEU A 678 8.46 -23.86 28.85
N PRO A 679 7.13 -24.07 28.67
CA PRO A 679 6.48 -25.32 29.06
C PRO A 679 7.16 -26.52 28.41
N GLN A 680 7.69 -27.41 29.26
CA GLN A 680 8.33 -28.66 28.85
C GLN A 680 7.33 -29.82 28.85
N PRO A 681 7.64 -30.94 28.16
CA PRO A 681 6.93 -32.20 28.36
C PRO A 681 6.77 -32.54 29.85
N GLY A 682 5.55 -32.94 30.27
CA GLY A 682 5.23 -33.22 31.67
C GLY A 682 4.94 -32.00 32.55
N SER A 683 4.85 -30.80 31.98
CA SER A 683 4.38 -29.59 32.68
C SER A 683 2.89 -29.31 32.46
N VAL A 684 2.30 -28.50 33.36
CA VAL A 684 0.91 -28.05 33.26
C VAL A 684 0.86 -26.59 32.81
N ILE A 685 0.05 -26.30 31.79
CA ILE A 685 -0.18 -24.96 31.27
C ILE A 685 -1.57 -24.49 31.75
N ALA A 686 -1.59 -23.44 32.58
CA ALA A 686 -2.83 -22.79 33.00
C ALA A 686 -3.08 -21.60 32.05
N SER A 687 -3.98 -21.78 31.08
CA SER A 687 -4.21 -20.79 30.02
C SER A 687 -5.50 -20.02 30.22
N SER A 688 -5.49 -18.70 30.00
CA SER A 688 -6.72 -17.94 29.82
C SER A 688 -7.51 -18.47 28.61
N PHE A 689 -8.84 -18.51 28.70
CA PHE A 689 -9.70 -19.00 27.62
C PHE A 689 -10.57 -17.86 27.07
N THR A 690 -10.27 -17.41 25.86
CA THR A 690 -10.88 -16.19 25.29
C THR A 690 -11.46 -16.42 23.88
N SER A 691 -10.87 -17.35 23.13
CA SER A 691 -11.19 -17.59 21.73
C SER A 691 -10.98 -19.07 21.36
N PRO A 692 -11.73 -19.66 20.41
CA PRO A 692 -11.43 -20.99 19.88
C PRO A 692 -10.03 -21.11 19.27
N ILE A 693 -9.43 -19.98 18.87
CA ILE A 693 -8.07 -19.91 18.33
C ILE A 693 -7.02 -20.27 19.41
N ASP A 694 -7.33 -20.06 20.70
CA ASP A 694 -6.43 -20.38 21.81
C ASP A 694 -6.06 -21.88 21.78
N ALA A 695 -7.06 -22.75 21.57
CA ALA A 695 -6.84 -24.19 21.46
C ALA A 695 -6.01 -24.55 20.21
N VAL A 696 -6.28 -23.94 19.05
CA VAL A 696 -5.53 -24.19 17.81
C VAL A 696 -4.07 -23.75 17.95
N TYR A 697 -3.82 -22.59 18.54
CA TYR A 697 -2.48 -22.08 18.79
C TYR A 697 -1.69 -22.96 19.76
N LEU A 698 -2.30 -23.32 20.90
CA LEU A 698 -1.66 -24.20 21.88
C LEU A 698 -1.33 -25.57 21.27
N ALA A 699 -2.21 -26.10 20.41
CA ALA A 699 -1.96 -27.33 19.66
C ALA A 699 -0.79 -27.19 18.66
N ALA A 700 -0.71 -26.07 17.93
CA ALA A 700 0.33 -25.86 16.93
C ALA A 700 1.74 -25.74 17.55
N ILE A 701 1.85 -25.17 18.75
CA ILE A 701 3.13 -24.97 19.44
C ILE A 701 3.51 -26.18 20.28
N PHE A 702 2.68 -26.54 21.26
CA PHE A 702 3.04 -27.43 22.36
C PHE A 702 2.57 -28.88 22.17
N ASP A 703 1.67 -29.15 21.21
CA ASP A 703 0.98 -30.44 21.06
C ASP A 703 0.45 -31.01 22.41
N PRO A 704 -0.37 -30.24 23.16
CA PRO A 704 -0.76 -30.59 24.51
C PRO A 704 -1.97 -31.53 24.53
N ILE A 705 -2.26 -32.05 25.73
CA ILE A 705 -3.53 -32.69 26.04
C ILE A 705 -4.48 -31.64 26.60
N PHE A 706 -5.61 -31.46 25.93
CA PHE A 706 -6.64 -30.54 26.38
C PHE A 706 -7.52 -31.17 27.46
N THR A 707 -7.85 -30.37 28.46
CA THR A 707 -8.76 -30.74 29.54
C THR A 707 -9.82 -29.66 29.74
N ALA A 708 -11.02 -30.07 30.15
CA ALA A 708 -12.07 -29.18 30.62
C ALA A 708 -12.16 -29.25 32.14
N SER A 709 -12.33 -28.07 32.76
CA SER A 709 -12.50 -27.90 34.21
C SER A 709 -13.91 -27.41 34.52
N TYR A 710 -14.36 -27.70 35.74
CA TYR A 710 -15.63 -27.22 36.29
C TYR A 710 -15.37 -26.52 37.63
N PRO A 711 -16.15 -25.50 38.02
CA PRO A 711 -15.88 -24.67 39.20
C PRO A 711 -15.63 -25.47 40.49
N ASN A 712 -16.51 -26.42 40.81
CA ASN A 712 -16.56 -27.07 42.12
C ASN A 712 -15.80 -28.40 42.19
N THR A 713 -15.10 -28.81 41.13
CA THR A 713 -14.47 -30.14 41.03
C THR A 713 -12.94 -30.05 40.91
N ARG A 714 -12.22 -30.90 41.65
CA ARG A 714 -10.75 -31.05 41.52
C ARG A 714 -10.32 -31.88 40.31
N GLN A 715 -11.22 -32.71 39.78
CA GLN A 715 -10.96 -33.58 38.63
C GLN A 715 -11.25 -32.87 37.30
N VAL A 716 -10.65 -33.36 36.21
CA VAL A 716 -10.78 -32.79 34.87
C VAL A 716 -11.31 -33.79 33.85
N GLU A 717 -12.02 -33.29 32.84
CA GLU A 717 -12.46 -34.08 31.69
C GLU A 717 -11.40 -33.98 30.58
N ARG A 718 -10.96 -35.11 30.01
CA ARG A 718 -10.07 -35.10 28.84
C ARG A 718 -10.88 -34.83 27.57
N ILE A 719 -10.51 -33.79 26.82
CA ILE A 719 -11.21 -33.39 25.59
C ILE A 719 -10.30 -33.44 24.37
N SER A 720 -10.92 -33.59 23.19
CA SER A 720 -10.20 -33.46 21.90
C SER A 720 -9.97 -32.00 21.51
N LEU A 721 -9.09 -31.73 20.53
CA LEU A 721 -8.91 -30.38 20.00
C LEU A 721 -10.21 -29.82 19.41
N LEU A 722 -10.97 -30.64 18.68
CA LEU A 722 -12.26 -30.23 18.12
C LEU A 722 -13.26 -29.90 19.24
N GLN A 723 -13.31 -30.72 20.28
CA GLN A 723 -14.17 -30.48 21.44
C GLN A 723 -13.75 -29.21 22.22
N ALA A 724 -12.45 -28.92 22.32
CA ALA A 724 -11.95 -27.68 22.92
C ALA A 724 -12.38 -26.44 22.12
N ILE A 725 -12.34 -26.51 20.78
CA ILE A 725 -12.83 -25.44 19.89
C ILE A 725 -14.35 -25.26 20.04
N LEU A 726 -15.12 -26.35 20.03
CA LEU A 726 -16.58 -26.30 20.17
C LEU A 726 -17.01 -25.78 21.54
N ARG A 727 -16.25 -26.10 22.60
CA ARG A 727 -16.51 -25.61 23.95
C ARG A 727 -16.34 -24.10 24.08
N ALA A 728 -15.56 -23.44 23.21
CA ALA A 728 -15.47 -21.98 23.16
C ALA A 728 -16.79 -21.30 22.72
N PHE A 729 -17.70 -22.07 22.10
CA PHE A 729 -19.02 -21.61 21.65
C PHE A 729 -20.18 -22.23 22.45
N ALA A 730 -19.89 -23.21 23.31
CA ALA A 730 -20.87 -23.89 24.13
C ALA A 730 -21.35 -23.00 25.28
N GLN A 731 -22.52 -23.33 25.84
CA GLN A 731 -22.99 -22.67 27.05
C GLN A 731 -22.09 -23.00 28.24
N PRO A 732 -21.89 -22.04 29.19
CA PRO A 732 -21.15 -22.31 30.41
C PRO A 732 -21.81 -23.45 31.20
N LEU A 733 -21.02 -24.46 31.59
CA LEU A 733 -21.47 -25.60 32.39
C LEU A 733 -20.90 -25.49 33.81
N THR A 734 -21.74 -25.57 34.82
CA THR A 734 -21.37 -25.60 36.24
C THR A 734 -20.99 -27.00 36.68
N GLU A 735 -21.67 -28.01 36.14
CA GLU A 735 -21.45 -29.43 36.42
C GLU A 735 -21.19 -30.21 35.12
N PRO A 736 -20.48 -31.35 35.19
CA PRO A 736 -20.28 -32.24 34.04
C PRO A 736 -21.60 -32.91 33.60
N GLU A 737 -21.70 -33.25 32.32
CA GLU A 737 -22.86 -33.99 31.80
C GLU A 737 -22.93 -35.40 32.44
N PRO A 738 -24.13 -35.92 32.75
CA PRO A 738 -24.30 -37.21 33.42
C PRO A 738 -23.74 -38.35 32.55
N GLY A 739 -22.70 -39.03 33.05
CA GLY A 739 -21.96 -40.08 32.34
C GLY A 739 -20.54 -39.72 31.87
N THR A 740 -20.09 -38.48 32.12
CA THR A 740 -18.73 -38.02 31.77
C THR A 740 -17.67 -38.63 32.68
N LYS A 741 -16.59 -39.19 32.12
CA LYS A 741 -15.48 -39.76 32.89
C LYS A 741 -14.50 -38.66 33.33
N LEU A 742 -14.58 -38.28 34.60
CA LEU A 742 -13.62 -37.38 35.24
C LEU A 742 -12.32 -38.13 35.59
N VAL A 743 -11.19 -37.47 35.41
CA VAL A 743 -9.84 -38.02 35.60
C VAL A 743 -9.02 -37.03 36.42
N ASP A 744 -8.18 -37.52 37.32
CA ASP A 744 -7.30 -36.65 38.09
C ASP A 744 -6.10 -36.18 37.25
N VAL A 745 -5.65 -34.94 37.45
CA VAL A 745 -4.57 -34.34 36.66
C VAL A 745 -3.26 -35.11 36.85
N SER A 746 -3.01 -35.62 38.06
CA SER A 746 -1.86 -36.49 38.37
C SER A 746 -1.76 -37.69 37.42
N THR A 747 -2.87 -38.40 37.21
CA THR A 747 -2.94 -39.58 36.35
C THR A 747 -2.73 -39.24 34.87
N LEU A 748 -3.09 -38.03 34.42
CA LEU A 748 -2.85 -37.58 33.05
C LEU A 748 -1.37 -37.24 32.81
N VAL A 749 -0.71 -36.61 33.78
CA VAL A 749 0.72 -36.29 33.72
C VAL A 749 1.56 -37.58 33.72
N GLU A 750 1.20 -38.57 34.54
CA GLU A 750 1.87 -39.87 34.57
C GLU A 750 1.67 -40.68 33.29
N LYS A 751 0.44 -40.65 32.72
CA LYS A 751 0.12 -41.37 31.49
C LYS A 751 0.78 -40.79 30.24
N TYR A 752 1.07 -39.48 30.23
CA TYR A 752 1.61 -38.78 29.07
C TYR A 752 2.82 -37.89 29.43
N PRO A 753 3.96 -38.48 29.84
CA PRO A 753 5.12 -37.72 30.31
C PRO A 753 5.77 -36.87 29.20
N TYR A 754 5.58 -37.23 27.94
CA TYR A 754 6.17 -36.54 26.78
C TYR A 754 5.32 -35.37 26.24
N ARG A 755 4.17 -35.05 26.85
CA ARG A 755 3.28 -33.98 26.39
C ARG A 755 2.84 -33.09 27.56
N PRO A 756 2.73 -31.77 27.37
CA PRO A 756 2.17 -30.90 28.39
C PRO A 756 0.64 -31.04 28.49
N VAL A 757 0.10 -30.78 29.67
CA VAL A 757 -1.36 -30.79 29.92
C VAL A 757 -1.85 -29.34 29.99
N VAL A 758 -2.85 -28.98 29.17
CA VAL A 758 -3.47 -27.66 29.17
C VAL A 758 -4.75 -27.71 29.98
N ILE A 759 -4.86 -26.79 30.95
CA ILE A 759 -6.04 -26.56 31.78
C ILE A 759 -6.55 -25.14 31.49
N PHE A 760 -7.86 -25.01 31.29
CA PHE A 760 -8.54 -23.72 31.19
C PHE A 760 -9.25 -23.42 32.53
N PRO A 761 -8.58 -22.78 33.50
CA PRO A 761 -9.08 -22.66 34.86
C PRO A 761 -10.28 -21.71 35.01
N GLU A 762 -10.54 -20.83 34.04
CA GLU A 762 -11.71 -19.93 34.04
C GLU A 762 -13.03 -20.65 33.70
N CYS A 763 -12.99 -21.95 33.35
CA CYS A 763 -14.13 -22.82 33.00
C CYS A 763 -15.02 -22.36 31.82
N THR A 764 -14.86 -21.12 31.35
CA THR A 764 -15.66 -20.51 30.29
C THR A 764 -14.88 -19.39 29.60
N THR A 765 -15.35 -18.99 28.41
CA THR A 765 -14.68 -17.95 27.60
C THR A 765 -14.94 -16.53 28.10
N THR A 766 -13.96 -15.64 28.01
CA THR A 766 -14.12 -14.22 28.36
C THR A 766 -13.70 -13.28 27.22
N ASN A 767 -14.03 -11.99 27.33
CA ASN A 767 -13.60 -10.96 26.37
C ASN A 767 -12.17 -10.42 26.64
N SER A 768 -11.37 -11.10 27.47
CA SER A 768 -9.99 -10.72 27.84
C SER A 768 -9.84 -9.37 28.55
N ARG A 769 -10.91 -8.83 29.16
CA ARG A 769 -10.90 -7.60 29.98
C ARG A 769 -10.92 -7.84 31.50
N GLY A 770 -11.19 -9.06 31.94
CA GLY A 770 -11.11 -9.50 33.34
C GLY A 770 -10.78 -10.98 33.43
N VAL A 771 -10.21 -11.42 34.56
CA VAL A 771 -9.93 -12.83 34.86
C VAL A 771 -10.97 -13.32 35.86
N LEU A 772 -11.69 -14.40 35.51
CA LEU A 772 -12.70 -15.01 36.39
C LEU A 772 -12.04 -15.77 37.56
N PRO A 773 -12.80 -16.10 38.62
CA PRO A 773 -12.34 -17.02 39.65
C PRO A 773 -11.91 -18.36 39.05
N LEU A 774 -10.77 -18.88 39.51
CA LEU A 774 -10.17 -20.09 38.97
C LEU A 774 -10.82 -21.34 39.59
N SER A 775 -11.02 -22.38 38.79
CA SER A 775 -11.49 -23.69 39.25
C SER A 775 -10.49 -24.40 40.15
N HIS A 776 -11.02 -25.24 41.04
CA HIS A 776 -10.25 -26.13 41.91
C HIS A 776 -9.48 -27.23 41.16
N SER A 777 -9.61 -27.33 39.83
CA SER A 777 -8.86 -28.30 39.01
C SER A 777 -7.34 -28.12 39.07
N LEU A 778 -6.85 -26.91 39.35
CA LEU A 778 -5.42 -26.64 39.55
C LEU A 778 -4.88 -27.24 40.85
N LEU A 779 -5.75 -27.53 41.83
CA LEU A 779 -5.37 -28.16 43.10
C LEU A 779 -5.08 -29.66 42.96
N GLY A 780 -5.57 -30.29 41.88
CA GLY A 780 -5.27 -31.70 41.54
C GLY A 780 -3.89 -31.91 40.90
N VAL A 781 -3.09 -30.85 40.73
CA VAL A 781 -1.75 -30.94 40.14
C VAL A 781 -0.75 -31.49 41.16
N PRO A 782 0.11 -32.47 40.81
CA PRO A 782 1.14 -32.98 41.71
C PRO A 782 2.13 -31.89 42.14
N SER A 783 2.60 -31.94 43.39
CA SER A 783 3.48 -30.90 43.94
C SER A 783 4.85 -30.76 43.25
N LYS A 784 5.28 -31.82 42.56
CA LYS A 784 6.53 -31.86 41.78
C LYS A 784 6.40 -31.26 40.37
N THR A 785 5.19 -30.91 39.93
CA THR A 785 4.92 -30.49 38.55
C THR A 785 4.92 -28.96 38.43
N LYS A 786 5.59 -28.44 37.39
CA LYS A 786 5.64 -27.01 37.09
C LYS A 786 4.34 -26.54 36.45
N ILE A 787 3.73 -25.50 37.02
CA ILE A 787 2.57 -24.81 36.45
C ILE A 787 3.04 -23.54 35.73
N PHE A 788 2.67 -23.38 34.46
CA PHE A 788 2.99 -22.20 33.65
C PHE A 788 1.71 -21.41 33.34
N PRO A 789 1.49 -20.25 34.00
CA PRO A 789 0.41 -19.35 33.63
C PRO A 789 0.66 -18.73 32.25
N LEU A 790 -0.31 -18.83 31.35
CA LEU A 790 -0.23 -18.36 29.97
C LEU A 790 -1.44 -17.49 29.63
N SER A 791 -1.18 -16.28 29.15
CA SER A 791 -2.24 -15.36 28.69
C SER A 791 -2.09 -15.10 27.19
N LEU A 792 -3.19 -15.26 26.44
CA LEU A 792 -3.28 -14.93 25.03
C LEU A 792 -4.12 -13.66 24.84
N ARG A 793 -3.63 -12.75 23.99
CA ARG A 793 -4.34 -11.52 23.64
C ARG A 793 -4.36 -11.27 22.14
N TYR A 794 -5.51 -10.88 21.64
CA TYR A 794 -5.74 -10.62 20.23
C TYR A 794 -5.66 -9.12 19.93
N THR A 795 -5.02 -8.79 18.81
CA THR A 795 -5.07 -7.45 18.21
C THR A 795 -5.48 -7.60 16.75
N PRO A 796 -6.68 -7.10 16.36
CA PRO A 796 -7.71 -6.45 17.17
C PRO A 796 -8.40 -7.40 18.20
N VAL A 797 -9.04 -6.84 19.23
CA VAL A 797 -9.59 -7.58 20.40
C VAL A 797 -10.97 -8.21 20.12
N ASP A 798 -11.53 -8.00 18.93
CA ASP A 798 -12.85 -8.48 18.51
C ASP A 798 -12.90 -9.97 18.14
N VAL A 799 -11.76 -10.67 18.16
CA VAL A 799 -11.63 -12.10 17.88
C VAL A 799 -11.80 -12.95 19.15
N VAL A 800 -12.78 -12.61 19.97
CA VAL A 800 -13.12 -13.28 21.24
C VAL A 800 -14.56 -13.78 21.21
N THR A 801 -14.85 -14.86 21.94
CA THR A 801 -16.19 -15.50 21.96
C THR A 801 -16.81 -15.52 23.36
N PRO A 802 -17.11 -14.35 23.97
CA PRO A 802 -17.68 -14.30 25.31
C PRO A 802 -19.12 -14.86 25.38
N LEU A 803 -19.84 -14.85 24.25
CA LEU A 803 -21.22 -15.32 24.12
C LEU A 803 -21.31 -16.64 23.35
N PRO A 804 -22.14 -17.60 23.82
CA PRO A 804 -22.35 -18.87 23.14
C PRO A 804 -23.08 -18.69 21.80
N GLY A 805 -22.87 -19.61 20.85
CA GLY A 805 -23.61 -19.67 19.59
C GLY A 805 -23.24 -18.62 18.52
N THR A 806 -22.16 -17.85 18.70
CA THR A 806 -21.75 -16.76 17.79
C THR A 806 -20.90 -17.22 16.59
N TYR A 807 -21.15 -18.40 16.04
CA TYR A 807 -20.32 -19.03 14.99
C TYR A 807 -20.14 -18.16 13.74
N VAL A 808 -21.26 -17.69 13.16
CA VAL A 808 -21.24 -16.93 11.89
C VAL A 808 -20.61 -15.56 12.08
N SER A 809 -20.95 -14.87 13.17
CA SER A 809 -20.38 -13.56 13.49
C SER A 809 -18.88 -13.66 13.75
N PHE A 810 -18.43 -14.68 14.48
CA PHE A 810 -17.02 -14.94 14.73
C PHE A 810 -16.27 -15.26 13.43
N LEU A 811 -16.82 -16.15 12.60
CA LEU A 811 -16.20 -16.54 11.32
C LEU A 811 -16.07 -15.35 10.36
N TRP A 812 -17.10 -14.50 10.31
CA TRP A 812 -17.05 -13.24 9.57
C TRP A 812 -15.93 -12.32 10.08
N THR A 813 -15.86 -12.06 11.39
CA THR A 813 -14.82 -11.20 11.99
C THR A 813 -13.41 -11.77 11.76
N LEU A 814 -13.27 -13.10 11.85
CA LEU A 814 -12.01 -13.79 11.68
C LEU A 814 -11.50 -13.70 10.23
N LEU A 815 -12.34 -13.95 9.24
CA LEU A 815 -11.91 -14.03 7.83
C LEU A 815 -11.92 -12.69 7.10
N SER A 816 -12.81 -11.77 7.47
CA SER A 816 -12.97 -10.49 6.78
C SER A 816 -11.84 -9.49 7.05
N ARG A 817 -11.14 -9.61 8.18
CA ARG A 817 -10.04 -8.69 8.53
C ARG A 817 -8.72 -9.04 7.82
N PRO A 818 -7.92 -8.05 7.41
CA PRO A 818 -6.70 -8.30 6.64
C PRO A 818 -5.61 -9.03 7.45
N THR A 819 -5.45 -8.71 8.74
CA THR A 819 -4.40 -9.27 9.60
C THR A 819 -4.86 -9.38 11.05
N HIS A 820 -4.47 -10.47 11.71
CA HIS A 820 -4.62 -10.66 13.15
C HIS A 820 -3.26 -10.91 13.79
N CYS A 821 -3.04 -10.40 14.99
CA CYS A 821 -1.81 -10.60 15.75
C CYS A 821 -2.12 -11.12 17.16
N ILE A 822 -1.47 -12.22 17.54
CA ILE A 822 -1.59 -12.84 18.86
C ILE A 822 -0.40 -12.41 19.70
N ARG A 823 -0.65 -11.84 20.87
CA ARG A 823 0.37 -11.56 21.89
C ARG A 823 0.29 -12.64 22.95
N VAL A 824 1.34 -13.43 23.07
CA VAL A 824 1.43 -14.54 24.01
C VAL A 824 2.38 -14.15 25.12
N ARG A 825 1.88 -14.20 26.35
CA ARG A 825 2.63 -13.87 27.57
C ARG A 825 2.68 -15.09 28.47
N ILE A 826 3.89 -15.52 28.83
CA ILE A 826 4.12 -16.68 29.70
C ILE A 826 4.78 -16.18 30.98
N ALA A 827 4.19 -16.49 32.14
CA ALA A 827 4.77 -16.17 33.44
C ALA A 827 5.86 -17.16 33.83
N GLU A 828 6.61 -16.81 34.89
CA GLU A 828 7.52 -17.74 35.54
C GLU A 828 6.77 -18.96 36.11
N CYS A 829 7.44 -20.12 36.17
CA CYS A 829 6.81 -21.34 36.64
C CYS A 829 6.50 -21.29 38.15
N ILE A 830 5.32 -21.76 38.51
CA ILE A 830 4.85 -21.88 39.89
C ILE A 830 4.92 -23.36 40.29
N MET A 831 5.43 -23.64 41.49
CA MET A 831 5.56 -24.98 42.08
C MET A 831 4.83 -25.00 43.42
N ILE A 832 4.05 -26.04 43.67
CA ILE A 832 3.27 -26.18 44.91
C ILE A 832 4.26 -26.55 46.04
N GLY A 833 4.48 -25.62 46.98
CA GLY A 833 5.32 -25.83 48.16
C GLY A 833 6.60 -24.99 48.28
N ARG A 834 6.93 -24.13 47.30
CA ARG A 834 7.94 -23.08 47.51
C ARG A 834 7.30 -21.91 48.28
N SER A 835 7.47 -21.91 49.60
CA SER A 835 7.22 -20.73 50.44
C SER A 835 8.04 -19.54 49.92
N ALA A 836 7.51 -18.33 50.10
CA ALA A 836 7.99 -17.04 49.61
C ALA A 836 9.40 -16.60 50.09
N PHE A 837 10.25 -17.52 50.54
CA PHE A 837 11.52 -17.24 51.23
C PHE A 837 12.78 -17.39 50.36
N ASP A 838 12.70 -17.92 49.14
CA ASP A 838 13.88 -18.17 48.28
C ASP A 838 13.83 -17.49 46.89
N ALA A 839 12.99 -16.46 46.74
CA ALA A 839 13.10 -15.59 45.56
C ALA A 839 14.30 -14.64 45.75
N PRO A 840 15.17 -14.44 44.73
CA PRO A 840 16.17 -13.37 44.79
C PRO A 840 15.44 -12.03 45.02
N PRO A 841 16.04 -11.06 45.75
CA PRO A 841 15.30 -9.95 46.34
C PRO A 841 14.56 -9.20 45.24
N ALA A 842 13.23 -9.35 45.23
CA ALA A 842 12.36 -8.53 44.42
C ALA A 842 12.56 -7.10 44.94
N ARG A 843 13.22 -6.27 44.13
CA ARG A 843 13.19 -4.81 44.24
C ARG A 843 11.77 -4.43 44.67
N SER A 844 11.65 -3.77 45.82
CA SER A 844 10.38 -3.43 46.46
C SER A 844 9.31 -3.18 45.41
N THR A 845 8.35 -4.09 45.30
CA THR A 845 7.15 -3.83 44.52
C THR A 845 6.45 -2.68 45.22
N ARG A 846 6.74 -1.47 44.75
CA ARG A 846 5.87 -0.31 44.86
C ARG A 846 4.46 -0.86 44.62
N LYS A 847 3.60 -0.86 45.64
CA LYS A 847 2.21 -1.34 45.54
C LYS A 847 1.67 -0.83 44.22
N SER A 848 1.56 -1.71 43.23
CA SER A 848 1.00 -1.32 41.95
C SER A 848 -0.45 -0.97 42.23
N THR A 849 -0.93 0.13 41.67
CA THR A 849 -2.26 0.73 41.86
C THR A 849 -3.40 -0.18 41.33
N PHE A 850 -3.30 -1.49 41.54
CA PHE A 850 -4.11 -2.51 40.87
C PHE A 850 -4.76 -3.52 41.81
N SER A 851 -4.56 -3.42 43.12
CA SER A 851 -5.33 -4.10 44.17
C SER A 851 -6.21 -3.04 44.85
N THR A 852 -7.50 -3.17 45.12
CA THR A 852 -8.43 -4.29 45.29
C THR A 852 -9.83 -3.67 45.15
N ASN A 853 -10.82 -4.39 44.60
CA ASN A 853 -12.21 -3.98 44.80
C ASN A 853 -12.59 -4.30 46.25
N TYR A 854 -13.23 -3.37 46.94
CA TYR A 854 -13.79 -3.53 48.31
C TYR A 854 -14.81 -4.69 48.43
N LEU A 855 -15.21 -5.28 47.31
CA LEU A 855 -16.10 -6.45 47.23
C LEU A 855 -15.38 -7.79 47.43
N ASP A 856 -14.08 -7.91 47.11
CA ASP A 856 -13.31 -9.16 47.34
C ASP A 856 -13.14 -9.47 48.84
N THR A 857 -13.28 -8.46 49.70
CA THR A 857 -13.24 -8.59 51.17
C THR A 857 -14.61 -8.92 51.77
N LEU A 858 -15.70 -8.89 51.00
CA LEU A 858 -17.05 -9.23 51.48
C LEU A 858 -17.43 -10.68 51.15
N ASP A 859 -16.74 -11.33 50.21
CA ASP A 859 -16.90 -12.76 49.90
C ASP A 859 -16.10 -13.70 50.83
N GLU A 860 -15.51 -13.18 51.91
CA GLU A 860 -14.95 -14.03 52.98
C GLU A 860 -16.04 -14.85 53.71
N ASP A 861 -17.31 -14.45 53.62
CA ASP A 861 -18.41 -15.07 54.39
C ASP A 861 -19.27 -16.08 53.61
N THR A 862 -19.00 -16.36 52.32
CA THR A 862 -19.88 -17.24 51.49
C THR A 862 -19.19 -18.37 50.72
N ALA A 863 -17.93 -18.69 51.00
CA ALA A 863 -17.26 -19.84 50.37
C ALA A 863 -17.40 -21.12 51.19
N THR A 864 -18.08 -22.10 50.60
CA THR A 864 -18.22 -23.50 51.01
C THR A 864 -16.89 -24.19 51.35
N GLY A 865 -16.59 -24.32 52.65
CA GLY A 865 -16.10 -25.52 53.35
C GLY A 865 -14.84 -26.32 52.96
N ASP A 866 -14.24 -26.22 51.76
CA ASP A 866 -13.38 -27.32 51.24
C ASP A 866 -11.97 -26.92 50.70
N VAL A 867 -11.50 -25.68 50.93
CA VAL A 867 -10.20 -25.19 50.41
C VAL A 867 -9.30 -24.70 51.54
N THR A 868 -8.11 -25.28 51.67
CA THR A 868 -7.10 -24.85 52.67
C THR A 868 -6.48 -23.49 52.32
N ALA A 869 -6.00 -22.74 53.32
CA ALA A 869 -5.38 -21.43 53.10
C ALA A 869 -4.20 -21.46 52.09
N SER A 870 -3.42 -22.55 52.09
CA SER A 870 -2.34 -22.76 51.12
C SER A 870 -2.83 -23.03 49.70
N GLU A 871 -3.96 -23.73 49.54
CA GLU A 871 -4.59 -23.98 48.25
C GLU A 871 -5.19 -22.68 47.67
N LYS A 872 -5.83 -21.86 48.52
CA LYS A 872 -6.33 -20.53 48.12
C LYS A 872 -5.18 -19.62 47.66
N ALA A 873 -4.06 -19.61 48.38
CA ALA A 873 -2.86 -18.86 48.00
C ALA A 873 -2.28 -19.29 46.64
N LEU A 874 -2.31 -20.58 46.30
CA LEU A 874 -1.88 -21.07 44.99
C LEU A 874 -2.78 -20.56 43.87
N LEU A 875 -4.11 -20.65 44.05
CA LEU A 875 -5.07 -20.13 43.08
C LEU A 875 -4.93 -18.61 42.91
N ASP A 876 -4.70 -17.89 44.00
CA ASP A 876 -4.47 -16.45 43.99
C ASP A 876 -3.17 -16.09 43.25
N GLN A 877 -2.09 -16.84 43.46
CA GLN A 877 -0.82 -16.62 42.77
C GLN A 877 -0.92 -16.86 41.25
N VAL A 878 -1.63 -17.90 40.83
CA VAL A 878 -1.89 -18.18 39.40
C VAL A 878 -2.81 -17.11 38.83
N GLY A 879 -3.87 -16.72 39.54
CA GLY A 879 -4.82 -15.69 39.13
C GLY A 879 -4.18 -14.31 38.99
N GLU A 880 -3.32 -13.92 39.95
CA GLU A 880 -2.55 -12.69 39.89
C GLU A 880 -1.54 -12.70 38.73
N SER A 881 -0.90 -13.84 38.48
CA SER A 881 -0.01 -14.00 37.32
C SER A 881 -0.77 -13.81 36.01
N LEU A 882 -1.95 -14.43 35.85
CA LEU A 882 -2.80 -14.24 34.67
C LEU A 882 -3.29 -12.79 34.53
N ALA A 883 -3.69 -12.16 35.63
CA ALA A 883 -4.11 -10.76 35.68
C ALA A 883 -2.98 -9.80 35.29
N ARG A 884 -1.76 -10.06 35.78
CA ARG A 884 -0.54 -9.28 35.46
C ARG A 884 -0.13 -9.44 34.01
N LEU A 885 -0.03 -10.67 33.50
CA LEU A 885 0.29 -10.96 32.10
C LEU A 885 -0.76 -10.35 31.16
N GLY A 886 -2.02 -10.52 31.55
CA GLY A 886 -3.18 -9.99 30.87
C GLY A 886 -3.38 -8.51 31.08
N ARG A 887 -2.67 -7.78 31.96
CA ARG A 887 -2.97 -6.36 32.27
C ARG A 887 -4.48 -6.10 32.49
N VAL A 888 -5.14 -6.97 33.26
CA VAL A 888 -6.59 -6.97 33.54
C VAL A 888 -6.87 -7.24 35.00
N LYS A 889 -7.99 -6.72 35.52
CA LYS A 889 -8.38 -6.95 36.92
C LYS A 889 -8.97 -8.35 37.09
N ARG A 890 -8.78 -8.91 38.27
CA ARG A 890 -9.58 -10.05 38.73
C ARG A 890 -11.00 -9.57 39.04
N VAL A 891 -11.97 -10.41 38.74
CA VAL A 891 -13.38 -10.14 38.98
C VAL A 891 -13.98 -11.30 39.76
N GLY A 892 -14.85 -11.03 40.73
CA GLY A 892 -15.60 -12.04 41.48
C GLY A 892 -16.82 -12.58 40.71
N LEU A 893 -16.78 -12.59 39.37
CA LEU A 893 -17.86 -13.10 38.53
C LEU A 893 -17.50 -14.51 38.06
N GLY A 894 -18.23 -15.52 38.49
CA GLY A 894 -18.02 -16.92 38.14
C GLY A 894 -18.83 -17.40 36.93
N VAL A 895 -18.97 -18.72 36.85
CA VAL A 895 -19.68 -19.41 35.75
C VAL A 895 -21.20 -19.27 35.88
N GLU A 896 -21.72 -19.23 37.11
CA GLU A 896 -23.15 -19.07 37.40
C GLU A 896 -23.65 -17.69 36.96
N GLU A 897 -22.92 -16.63 37.29
CA GLU A 897 -23.23 -15.26 36.89
C GLU A 897 -23.17 -15.10 35.36
N LYS A 898 -22.28 -15.84 34.69
CA LYS A 898 -22.25 -15.87 33.22
C LYS A 898 -23.49 -16.58 32.64
N GLN A 899 -23.97 -17.67 33.24
CA GLN A 899 -25.21 -18.31 32.81
C GLN A 899 -26.39 -17.34 32.93
N ASP A 900 -26.47 -16.60 34.03
CA ASP A 900 -27.50 -15.58 34.25
C ASP A 900 -27.41 -14.43 33.25
N PHE A 901 -26.20 -13.93 32.99
CA PHE A 901 -25.96 -12.92 31.97
C PHE A 901 -26.42 -13.38 30.58
N VAL A 902 -26.09 -14.62 30.17
CA VAL A 902 -26.51 -15.18 28.87
C VAL A 902 -28.04 -15.37 28.81
N ARG A 903 -28.67 -15.81 29.90
CA ARG A 903 -30.13 -15.92 30.02
C ARG A 903 -30.81 -14.56 29.87
N MET A 904 -30.28 -13.51 30.49
CA MET A 904 -30.78 -12.14 30.35
C MET A 904 -30.56 -11.62 28.91
N TRP A 905 -29.33 -11.72 28.39
CA TRP A 905 -28.96 -11.22 27.06
C TRP A 905 -29.79 -11.83 25.93
N SER A 906 -30.07 -13.12 26.01
CA SER A 906 -30.91 -13.82 25.03
C SER A 906 -32.39 -13.43 25.10
N LYS A 907 -32.93 -13.13 26.28
CA LYS A 907 -34.30 -12.61 26.45
C LYS A 907 -34.45 -11.22 25.83
N THR A 908 -33.53 -10.30 26.13
CA THR A 908 -33.58 -8.90 25.62
C THR A 908 -33.50 -8.82 24.09
N ARG A 909 -32.78 -9.74 23.44
CA ARG A 909 -32.62 -9.74 21.98
C ARG A 909 -33.80 -10.35 21.22
N ARG A 910 -34.69 -11.10 21.89
CA ARG A 910 -35.94 -11.62 21.30
C ARG A 910 -37.10 -10.63 21.38
N THR A 911 -37.00 -9.62 22.25
CA THR A 911 -38.03 -8.60 22.46
C THR A 911 -37.87 -7.36 21.57
N TRP A 912 -36.85 -7.32 20.71
CA TRP A 912 -36.54 -6.22 19.79
C TRP A 912 -36.45 -6.69 18.35
#